data_AF-A0A2P5MU54-F1
#
_entry.id   AF-A0A2P5MU54-F1
#
_cell.length_a   1.000
_cell.length_b   1.000
_cell.length_c   1.000
_cell.angle_alpha   90.00
_cell.angle_beta   90.00
_cell.angle_gamma   90.00
#
_symmetry.space_group_name_H-M   'P 1'
#
loop_
_entity.id
_entity.type
_entity.pdbx_description
1 polymer ?
#
loop_
_entity_poly.entity_id
_entity_poly.type
_entity_poly.pdbx_seq_one_letter_code
_entity_poly.pdbx_strand_id
1 'polypeptide(L)'
;MSNLADWMEINDQYLAAKVGWIRLRLENLAQAQTKPAAKKKTGWFQWLQDHTSEAEASQKTPMHAHDAIEQVLQEMVKLEANDPPPALILLAKALSLTKFDCELLALCAAMALDTRIAGLCAQAQTDSNQPYPTFALAFALFDDPDWNALSPHGPLRYWRLLEINQPGAQPVTAAALAADERIVNYLKGLNYLDDRLTPLFDPVNVRPVDEALPPSQQQAVDFISNYLNDPGGEPVSLIEVLGHDIASKRLIAEQVAATLGLKLQTMAIKTLPAQSGDFETFTRLWQRESLLMPLALYIDYSGAGETENALLKRFIERGGGIVFVDIQDTRIETLRRKISIEVNKPTPEEQAGIWSEALQNQGSGLTQRLSGQYSFDRSEIITLAETVLRECRGDESALDDSLWRACRLRARVGMEQLAQRIDTKAVWDELVLPAEQKALLRQITDQVAQRNRVYDAWGFREKMNRGLGISALFAGESGTGKTMAAEVIANELKLDLFRIDLSAVVSKYIGETEKNLRKLFDAAEDSGAILFFDEADALFGKRSEVKDSHDRYANIEINYLLQRMEAYRGLAILATNMKNALDKAFVRRLRFIVDFPFPGTEERTAIWKKVFPAHTPIAPSLDYPRLAALNLTGGNIHNVALNAAFLAAQLRDGQITMPLLLNAARSEFKKLERPAKESDFRWLDQAEGT
;
A
#
# COMPACT_ATOMS: atom_id res chain seq x y z
N MET A 1 -13.51 9.28 34.97
CA MET A 1 -14.97 9.22 34.74
C MET A 1 -15.72 10.35 35.44
N SER A 2 -15.37 10.81 36.65
CA SER A 2 -16.11 11.93 37.30
C SER A 2 -16.08 13.22 36.47
N ASN A 3 -14.91 13.59 35.94
CA ASN A 3 -14.73 14.85 35.19
C ASN A 3 -15.60 14.99 33.92
N LEU A 4 -15.91 13.89 33.21
CA LEU A 4 -16.77 13.95 32.01
C LEU A 4 -18.25 14.09 32.38
N ALA A 5 -18.68 13.38 33.43
CA ALA A 5 -20.06 13.46 33.92
C ALA A 5 -20.35 14.87 34.46
N ASP A 6 -19.42 15.42 35.24
CA ASP A 6 -19.51 16.77 35.79
C ASP A 6 -19.55 17.83 34.66
N TRP A 7 -18.71 17.69 33.64
CA TRP A 7 -18.76 18.57 32.47
C TRP A 7 -20.07 18.45 31.68
N MET A 8 -20.59 17.23 31.52
CA MET A 8 -21.84 17.00 30.79
C MET A 8 -23.03 17.65 31.49
N GLU A 9 -23.06 17.63 32.83
CA GLU A 9 -24.08 18.35 33.62
C GLU A 9 -23.99 19.87 33.41
N ILE A 10 -22.79 20.43 33.47
CA ILE A 10 -22.56 21.88 33.20
C ILE A 10 -22.98 22.24 31.77
N ASN A 11 -22.64 21.40 30.80
CA ASN A 11 -23.01 21.60 29.40
C ASN A 11 -24.54 21.58 29.21
N ASP A 12 -25.23 20.63 29.84
CA ASP A 12 -26.69 20.53 29.80
C ASP A 12 -27.36 21.74 30.46
N GLN A 13 -26.85 22.20 31.60
CA GLN A 13 -27.33 23.43 32.26
C GLN A 13 -27.14 24.66 31.35
N TYR A 14 -25.97 24.78 30.72
CA TYR A 14 -25.70 25.90 29.79
C TYR A 14 -26.62 25.85 28.57
N LEU A 15 -26.80 24.68 27.97
CA LEU A 15 -27.65 24.51 26.80
C LEU A 15 -29.11 24.82 27.15
N ALA A 16 -29.59 24.35 28.31
CA ALA A 16 -30.93 24.66 28.81
C ALA A 16 -31.12 26.18 29.06
N ALA A 17 -30.13 26.84 29.68
CA ALA A 17 -30.13 28.28 29.88
C ALA A 17 -30.15 29.05 28.55
N LYS A 18 -29.33 28.63 27.57
CA LYS A 18 -29.27 29.26 26.23
C LYS A 18 -30.59 29.13 25.47
N VAL A 19 -31.20 27.95 25.47
CA VAL A 19 -32.53 27.72 24.85
C VAL A 19 -33.60 28.52 25.59
N GLY A 20 -33.54 28.57 26.92
CA GLY A 20 -34.41 29.41 27.75
C GLY A 20 -34.30 30.89 27.41
N TRP A 21 -33.08 31.40 27.24
CA TRP A 21 -32.80 32.78 26.85
C TRP A 21 -33.38 33.12 25.46
N ILE A 22 -33.19 32.24 24.47
CA ILE A 22 -33.78 32.39 23.12
C ILE A 22 -35.30 32.45 23.20
N ARG A 23 -35.92 31.54 23.96
CA ARG A 23 -37.37 31.50 24.17
C ARG A 23 -37.89 32.82 24.74
N LEU A 24 -37.26 33.36 25.79
CA LEU A 24 -37.64 34.64 26.39
C LEU A 24 -37.52 35.81 25.40
N ARG A 25 -36.45 35.83 24.58
CA ARG A 25 -36.28 36.85 23.53
C ARG A 25 -37.40 36.75 22.48
N LEU A 26 -37.75 35.54 22.03
CA LEU A 26 -38.83 35.32 21.06
C LEU A 26 -40.21 35.71 21.63
N GLU A 27 -40.50 35.34 22.88
CA GLU A 27 -41.74 35.74 23.57
C GLU A 27 -41.86 37.26 23.67
N ASN A 28 -40.77 37.95 24.03
CA ASN A 28 -40.74 39.40 24.11
C ASN A 28 -40.98 40.05 22.74
N LEU A 29 -40.33 39.54 21.67
CA LEU A 29 -40.52 40.03 20.31
C LEU A 29 -41.96 39.79 19.80
N ALA A 30 -42.53 38.61 20.06
CA ALA A 30 -43.92 38.30 19.73
C ALA A 30 -44.93 39.19 20.47
N GLN A 31 -44.67 39.50 21.74
CA GLN A 31 -45.49 40.44 22.52
C GLN A 31 -45.37 41.89 21.99
N ALA A 32 -44.19 42.30 21.53
CA ALA A 32 -43.99 43.61 20.94
C ALA A 32 -44.78 43.77 19.62
N GLN A 33 -44.89 42.71 18.82
CA GLN A 33 -45.60 42.73 17.53
C GLN A 33 -47.14 42.61 17.65
N THR A 34 -47.65 42.09 18.77
CA THR A 34 -49.10 41.95 19.04
C THR A 34 -49.74 43.20 19.65
N LYS A 35 -48.96 44.21 20.09
CA LYS A 35 -49.51 45.50 20.53
C LYS A 35 -50.05 46.30 19.34
N PRO A 36 -51.32 46.74 19.35
CA PRO A 36 -51.86 47.53 18.25
C PRO A 36 -51.11 48.86 18.16
N ALA A 37 -50.65 49.20 16.96
CA ALA A 37 -50.07 50.50 16.66
C ALA A 37 -51.05 51.60 17.09
N ALA A 38 -50.72 52.35 18.14
CA ALA A 38 -51.43 53.57 18.48
C ALA A 38 -51.38 54.48 17.26
N LYS A 39 -52.55 54.73 16.65
CA LYS A 39 -52.72 55.69 15.55
C LYS A 39 -52.16 57.05 15.99
N LYS A 40 -50.92 57.36 15.62
CA LYS A 40 -50.45 58.75 15.59
C LYS A 40 -50.93 59.37 14.28
N LYS A 41 -51.90 60.27 14.41
CA LYS A 41 -52.31 61.21 13.38
C LYS A 41 -51.10 62.03 12.93
N THR A 42 -50.85 62.00 11.62
CA THR A 42 -50.32 63.08 10.75
C THR A 42 -49.34 64.13 11.31
N GLY A 43 -48.25 64.35 10.57
CA GLY A 43 -47.86 65.72 10.19
C GLY A 43 -46.43 66.14 10.55
N TRP A 44 -45.62 66.29 9.50
CA TRP A 44 -44.28 66.88 9.39
C TRP A 44 -44.08 68.29 10.02
N PHE A 45 -45.07 68.89 10.69
CA PHE A 45 -45.10 70.34 11.01
C PHE A 45 -45.19 70.69 12.51
N GLN A 46 -44.44 70.01 13.38
CA GLN A 46 -44.38 70.40 14.81
C GLN A 46 -43.00 70.18 15.45
N TRP A 47 -41.94 70.51 14.69
CA TRP A 47 -40.54 70.55 15.14
C TRP A 47 -40.15 71.92 15.74
N LEU A 48 -41.08 72.89 15.82
CA LEU A 48 -40.81 74.24 16.34
C LEU A 48 -41.95 74.72 17.25
N GLN A 49 -41.90 74.36 18.54
CA GLN A 49 -42.31 75.23 19.65
C GLN A 49 -41.93 74.61 21.00
N ASP A 50 -40.96 75.29 21.61
CA ASP A 50 -40.63 75.50 23.02
C ASP A 50 -40.99 74.51 24.12
N HIS A 51 -39.99 74.45 25.01
CA HIS A 51 -39.98 74.03 26.40
C HIS A 51 -41.23 74.46 27.17
N THR A 52 -41.83 73.54 27.94
CA THR A 52 -42.03 73.64 29.41
C THR A 52 -43.03 72.59 29.92
N SER A 53 -42.86 72.26 31.21
CA SER A 53 -43.77 71.56 32.12
C SER A 53 -43.67 70.04 32.23
N GLU A 54 -43.22 69.65 33.43
CA GLU A 54 -43.47 68.38 34.09
C GLU A 54 -44.97 68.02 34.06
N ALA A 55 -45.26 66.75 33.79
CA ALA A 55 -46.42 66.08 34.35
C ALA A 55 -46.15 64.58 34.38
N GLU A 56 -45.96 64.07 35.60
CA GLU A 56 -45.98 62.65 35.93
C GLU A 56 -47.24 61.98 35.36
N ALA A 57 -47.04 60.93 34.58
CA ALA A 57 -48.07 59.94 34.31
C ALA A 57 -47.43 58.55 34.33
N SER A 58 -47.52 57.93 35.50
CA SER A 58 -47.20 56.52 35.73
C SER A 58 -47.89 55.63 34.69
N GLN A 59 -47.12 55.13 33.71
CA GLN A 59 -47.50 54.01 32.85
C GLN A 59 -46.67 52.79 33.26
N LYS A 60 -47.30 51.87 34.00
CA LYS A 60 -46.73 50.57 34.36
C LYS A 60 -46.79 49.61 33.17
N THR A 61 -45.65 49.37 32.51
CA THR A 61 -45.18 48.15 31.79
C THR A 61 -43.80 48.50 31.19
N PRO A 62 -42.68 47.72 31.23
CA PRO A 62 -42.50 46.27 31.09
C PRO A 62 -41.26 45.71 31.87
N MET A 63 -41.22 45.76 33.20
CA MET A 63 -39.96 45.52 33.95
C MET A 63 -39.57 44.03 34.08
N HIS A 64 -40.54 43.11 34.19
CA HIS A 64 -40.25 41.70 34.52
C HIS A 64 -39.56 40.85 33.44
N ALA A 65 -39.79 41.14 32.15
CA ALA A 65 -39.22 40.32 31.06
C ALA A 65 -37.73 40.64 30.80
N HIS A 66 -37.35 41.91 30.95
CA HIS A 66 -35.96 42.34 30.78
C HIS A 66 -35.09 41.80 31.91
N ASP A 67 -35.58 41.86 33.16
CA ASP A 67 -34.91 41.31 34.34
C ASP A 67 -34.68 39.80 34.21
N ALA A 68 -35.66 39.05 33.67
CA ALA A 68 -35.54 37.61 33.47
C ALA A 68 -34.50 37.24 32.37
N ILE A 69 -34.46 38.00 31.28
CA ILE A 69 -33.45 37.82 30.22
C ILE A 69 -32.04 38.07 30.78
N GLU A 70 -31.87 39.14 31.55
CA GLU A 70 -30.58 39.51 32.15
C GLU A 70 -30.10 38.48 33.18
N GLN A 71 -31.02 37.93 34.00
CA GLN A 71 -30.70 36.87 34.97
C GLN A 71 -30.17 35.61 34.30
N VAL A 72 -30.82 35.13 33.23
CA VAL A 72 -30.35 33.95 32.48
C VAL A 72 -29.01 34.23 31.81
N LEU A 73 -28.79 35.45 31.34
CA LEU A 73 -27.52 35.86 30.73
C LEU A 73 -26.38 35.82 31.78
N GLN A 74 -26.62 36.29 33.00
CA GLN A 74 -25.66 36.18 34.10
C GLN A 74 -25.37 34.73 34.52
N GLU A 75 -26.38 33.86 34.49
CA GLU A 75 -26.21 32.43 34.75
C GLU A 75 -25.34 31.77 33.67
N MET A 76 -25.60 32.05 32.40
CA MET A 76 -24.80 31.56 31.29
C MET A 76 -23.34 32.02 31.40
N VAL A 77 -23.08 33.29 31.71
CA VAL A 77 -21.70 33.81 31.88
C VAL A 77 -20.94 33.07 32.97
N LYS A 78 -21.61 32.66 34.06
CA LYS A 78 -20.99 31.83 35.10
C LYS A 78 -20.64 30.43 34.58
N LEU A 79 -21.53 29.84 33.79
CA LEU A 79 -21.33 28.51 33.20
C LEU A 79 -20.23 28.50 32.14
N GLU A 80 -20.08 29.59 31.36
CA GLU A 80 -19.03 29.76 30.36
C GLU A 80 -17.61 29.82 30.96
N ALA A 81 -17.49 30.20 32.23
CA ALA A 81 -16.23 30.32 32.93
C ALA A 81 -15.66 28.97 33.43
N ASN A 82 -16.39 27.86 33.26
CA ASN A 82 -15.90 26.52 33.60
C ASN A 82 -14.80 26.05 32.64
N ASP A 83 -13.95 25.14 33.11
CA ASP A 83 -12.89 24.50 32.32
C ASP A 83 -13.03 22.97 32.37
N PRO A 84 -13.34 22.29 31.25
CA PRO A 84 -13.57 22.86 29.92
C PRO A 84 -14.90 23.65 29.85
N PRO A 85 -14.99 24.66 28.96
CA PRO A 85 -16.23 25.42 28.77
C PRO A 85 -17.31 24.56 28.08
N PRO A 86 -18.57 25.00 28.07
CA PRO A 86 -19.66 24.31 27.37
C PRO A 86 -19.38 24.11 25.88
N ALA A 87 -20.02 23.10 25.28
CA ALA A 87 -19.78 22.66 23.91
C ALA A 87 -19.94 23.78 22.86
N LEU A 88 -20.94 24.65 23.01
CA LEU A 88 -21.11 25.80 22.09
C LEU A 88 -19.89 26.72 22.09
N ILE A 89 -19.27 26.95 23.25
CA ILE A 89 -18.10 27.80 23.40
C ILE A 89 -16.85 27.10 22.87
N LEU A 90 -16.72 25.78 23.09
CA LEU A 90 -15.66 24.98 22.48
C LEU A 90 -15.75 25.02 20.94
N LEU A 91 -16.95 24.85 20.39
CA LEU A 91 -17.22 24.94 18.95
C LEU A 91 -16.85 26.34 18.41
N ALA A 92 -17.26 27.39 19.12
CA ALA A 92 -16.97 28.77 18.76
C ALA A 92 -15.47 29.05 18.68
N LYS A 93 -14.70 28.58 19.67
CA LYS A 93 -13.24 28.70 19.69
C LYS A 93 -12.59 27.88 18.57
N ALA A 94 -13.03 26.65 18.36
CA ALA A 94 -12.44 25.75 17.36
C ALA A 94 -12.65 26.24 15.91
N LEU A 95 -13.81 26.85 15.64
CA LEU A 95 -14.21 27.26 14.29
C LEU A 95 -14.19 28.78 14.07
N SER A 96 -13.66 29.54 15.04
CA SER A 96 -13.59 31.00 15.05
C SER A 96 -14.96 31.67 14.79
N LEU A 97 -16.00 31.20 15.48
CA LEU A 97 -17.34 31.75 15.36
C LEU A 97 -17.43 33.10 16.09
N THR A 98 -18.09 34.07 15.46
CA THR A 98 -18.45 35.33 16.13
C THR A 98 -19.55 35.11 17.17
N LYS A 99 -19.79 36.11 18.02
CA LYS A 99 -20.92 36.08 18.96
C LYS A 99 -22.25 35.89 18.24
N PHE A 100 -22.47 36.63 17.15
CA PHE A 100 -23.69 36.53 16.35
C PHE A 100 -23.81 35.16 15.66
N ASP A 101 -22.71 34.56 15.18
CA ASP A 101 -22.73 33.20 14.64
C ASP A 101 -23.22 32.19 15.68
N CYS A 102 -22.74 32.31 16.93
CA CYS A 102 -23.15 31.44 18.03
C CYS A 102 -24.63 31.62 18.39
N GLU A 103 -25.13 32.86 18.38
CA GLU A 103 -26.54 33.17 18.66
C GLU A 103 -27.46 32.66 17.55
N LEU A 104 -27.08 32.82 16.29
CA LEU A 104 -27.81 32.30 15.14
C LEU A 104 -27.83 30.76 15.15
N LEU A 105 -26.69 30.12 15.41
CA LEU A 105 -26.60 28.67 15.55
C LEU A 105 -27.45 28.16 16.72
N ALA A 106 -27.40 28.84 17.87
CA ALA A 106 -28.20 28.48 19.03
C ALA A 106 -29.70 28.63 18.77
N LEU A 107 -30.14 29.67 18.06
CA LEU A 107 -31.54 29.82 17.62
C LEU A 107 -31.99 28.65 16.75
N CYS A 108 -31.14 28.25 15.80
CA CYS A 108 -31.42 27.11 14.92
C CYS A 108 -31.42 25.77 15.68
N ALA A 109 -30.50 25.58 16.63
CA ALA A 109 -30.45 24.39 17.46
C ALA A 109 -31.63 24.33 18.45
N ALA A 110 -32.08 25.46 18.99
CA ALA A 110 -33.23 25.53 19.88
C ALA A 110 -34.51 24.97 19.23
N MET A 111 -34.65 25.14 17.91
CA MET A 111 -35.76 24.55 17.14
C MET A 111 -35.79 23.02 17.21
N ALA A 112 -34.62 22.36 17.29
CA ALA A 112 -34.52 20.91 17.45
C ALA A 112 -34.64 20.44 18.92
N LEU A 113 -34.41 21.34 19.89
CA LEU A 113 -34.31 21.01 21.31
C LEU A 113 -35.58 21.36 22.11
N ASP A 114 -36.37 22.34 21.67
CA ASP A 114 -37.59 22.80 22.34
C ASP A 114 -38.74 22.96 21.34
N THR A 115 -39.77 22.13 21.50
CA THR A 115 -40.94 22.08 20.61
C THR A 115 -41.74 23.38 20.58
N ARG A 116 -41.56 24.28 21.57
CA ARG A 116 -42.27 25.57 21.63
C ARG A 116 -41.70 26.62 20.67
N ILE A 117 -40.43 26.46 20.26
CA ILE A 117 -39.72 27.45 19.43
C ILE A 117 -40.42 27.67 18.09
N ALA A 118 -40.98 26.63 17.46
CA ALA A 118 -41.70 26.75 16.19
C ALA A 118 -42.85 27.77 16.25
N GLY A 119 -43.70 27.64 17.27
CA GLY A 119 -44.84 28.52 17.47
C GLY A 119 -44.40 29.95 17.80
N LEU A 120 -43.33 30.10 18.57
CA LEU A 120 -42.76 31.40 18.91
C LEU A 120 -42.11 32.09 17.69
N CYS A 121 -41.43 31.36 16.82
CA CYS A 121 -40.92 31.88 15.55
C CYS A 121 -42.04 32.40 14.65
N ALA A 122 -43.14 31.64 14.52
CA ALA A 122 -44.31 32.08 13.74
C ALA A 122 -44.94 33.37 14.31
N GLN A 123 -45.08 33.45 15.63
CA GLN A 123 -45.63 34.62 16.31
C GLN A 123 -44.71 35.84 16.20
N ALA A 124 -43.40 35.66 16.42
CA ALA A 124 -42.40 36.71 16.35
C ALA A 124 -42.09 37.20 14.93
N GLN A 125 -42.55 36.49 13.90
CA GLN A 125 -42.48 36.91 12.51
C GLN A 125 -43.83 37.40 11.97
N THR A 126 -44.90 37.36 12.79
CA THR A 126 -46.28 37.62 12.37
C THR A 126 -46.76 36.82 11.15
N ASP A 127 -46.18 35.63 10.94
CA ASP A 127 -46.50 34.75 9.81
C ASP A 127 -46.57 33.28 10.28
N SER A 128 -47.78 32.73 10.28
CA SER A 128 -48.02 31.33 10.64
C SER A 128 -47.36 30.33 9.69
N ASN A 129 -46.99 30.76 8.48
CA ASN A 129 -46.30 29.93 7.50
C ASN A 129 -44.77 29.95 7.67
N GLN A 130 -44.25 30.70 8.64
CA GLN A 130 -42.81 30.72 8.98
C GLN A 130 -42.56 30.22 10.42
N PRO A 131 -42.90 28.95 10.75
CA PRO A 131 -42.67 28.37 12.08
C PRO A 131 -41.21 27.94 12.30
N TYR A 132 -40.25 28.68 11.74
CA TYR A 132 -38.83 28.33 11.73
C TYR A 132 -37.96 29.58 11.86
N PRO A 133 -36.71 29.42 12.35
CA PRO A 133 -35.71 30.46 12.32
C PRO A 133 -35.45 30.97 10.90
N THR A 134 -35.35 32.30 10.75
CA THR A 134 -34.88 32.97 9.54
C THR A 134 -33.77 33.94 9.90
N PHE A 135 -32.98 34.36 8.92
CA PHE A 135 -31.94 35.35 9.16
C PHE A 135 -32.54 36.70 9.56
N ALA A 136 -33.66 37.08 8.93
CA ALA A 136 -34.41 38.28 9.29
C ALA A 136 -34.90 38.25 10.74
N LEU A 137 -35.38 37.09 11.21
CA LEU A 137 -35.75 36.92 12.62
C LEU A 137 -34.54 37.11 13.54
N ALA A 138 -33.40 36.50 13.23
CA ALA A 138 -32.18 36.65 14.04
C ALA A 138 -31.73 38.11 14.15
N PHE A 139 -31.84 38.89 13.06
CA PHE A 139 -31.57 40.34 13.07
C PHE A 139 -32.48 41.13 14.00
N ALA A 140 -33.77 40.76 14.06
CA ALA A 140 -34.71 41.39 14.97
C ALA A 140 -34.53 40.92 16.42
N LEU A 141 -33.95 39.73 16.62
CA LEU A 141 -33.87 39.06 17.90
C LEU A 141 -32.62 39.39 18.70
N PHE A 142 -31.50 39.77 18.06
CA PHE A 142 -30.19 39.93 18.70
C PHE A 142 -29.63 41.36 18.55
N ASP A 143 -28.80 41.78 19.52
CA ASP A 143 -28.42 43.18 19.71
C ASP A 143 -27.26 43.67 18.81
N ASP A 144 -26.47 42.74 18.24
CA ASP A 144 -25.31 43.04 17.38
C ASP A 144 -25.26 42.12 16.14
N PRO A 145 -26.14 42.36 15.14
CA PRO A 145 -26.27 41.47 14.01
C PRO A 145 -25.18 41.68 12.94
N ASP A 146 -24.62 40.58 12.44
CA ASP A 146 -23.62 40.59 11.35
C ASP A 146 -24.24 40.11 10.03
N TRP A 147 -24.25 41.00 9.03
CA TRP A 147 -24.73 40.71 7.68
C TRP A 147 -23.91 39.62 6.96
N ASN A 148 -22.66 39.40 7.38
CA ASN A 148 -21.75 38.45 6.75
C ASN A 148 -21.89 37.01 7.27
N ALA A 149 -22.68 36.78 8.33
CA ALA A 149 -22.81 35.47 8.97
C ALA A 149 -23.29 34.35 8.02
N LEU A 150 -24.16 34.69 7.04
CA LEU A 150 -24.61 33.75 6.00
C LEU A 150 -23.86 33.89 4.66
N SER A 151 -22.72 34.55 4.65
CA SER A 151 -21.85 34.57 3.47
C SER A 151 -21.36 33.14 3.15
N PRO A 152 -21.18 32.76 1.87
CA PRO A 152 -20.71 31.42 1.51
C PRO A 152 -19.34 31.02 2.11
N HIS A 153 -18.54 32.03 2.48
CA HIS A 153 -17.22 31.88 3.10
C HIS A 153 -17.25 32.08 4.62
N GLY A 154 -18.37 32.54 5.18
CA GLY A 154 -18.57 32.69 6.61
C GLY A 154 -18.63 31.32 7.31
N PRO A 155 -18.24 31.25 8.59
CA PRO A 155 -17.97 29.96 9.24
C PRO A 155 -19.22 29.08 9.33
N LEU A 156 -20.42 29.64 9.55
CA LEU A 156 -21.67 28.89 9.61
C LEU A 156 -21.96 28.08 8.32
N ARG A 157 -21.69 28.67 7.15
CA ARG A 157 -21.90 28.00 5.85
C ARG A 157 -20.68 27.23 5.38
N TYR A 158 -19.49 27.75 5.63
CA TYR A 158 -18.25 27.09 5.25
C TYR A 158 -18.12 25.73 5.96
N TRP A 159 -18.33 25.70 7.28
CA TRP A 159 -18.31 24.49 8.11
C TRP A 159 -19.62 23.70 8.10
N ARG A 160 -20.62 24.14 7.32
CA ARG A 160 -21.95 23.50 7.25
C ARG A 160 -22.55 23.25 8.64
N LEU A 161 -22.54 24.28 9.48
CA LEU A 161 -23.18 24.24 10.79
C LEU A 161 -24.69 24.44 10.68
N LEU A 162 -25.14 25.06 9.58
CA LEU A 162 -26.52 25.32 9.26
C LEU A 162 -26.92 24.74 7.91
N GLU A 163 -28.16 24.27 7.84
CA GLU A 163 -28.89 23.98 6.62
C GLU A 163 -29.76 25.19 6.25
N ILE A 164 -29.72 25.57 4.97
CA ILE A 164 -30.49 26.69 4.46
C ILE A 164 -31.48 26.17 3.42
N ASN A 165 -32.74 26.06 3.83
CA ASN A 165 -33.83 25.58 2.99
C ASN A 165 -34.43 26.76 2.23
N GLN A 166 -33.96 26.95 0.99
CA GLN A 166 -34.40 27.98 0.05
C GLN A 166 -35.30 27.38 -1.04
N PRO A 167 -36.62 27.25 -0.82
CA PRO A 167 -37.53 26.84 -1.87
C PRO A 167 -37.69 27.97 -2.91
N GLY A 168 -37.32 27.69 -4.16
CA GLY A 168 -37.52 28.62 -5.28
C GLY A 168 -36.60 29.84 -5.25
N ALA A 169 -37.13 31.02 -5.61
CA ALA A 169 -36.38 32.28 -5.73
C ALA A 169 -36.46 33.16 -4.47
N GLN A 170 -36.74 32.57 -3.30
CA GLN A 170 -36.87 33.33 -2.06
C GLN A 170 -35.51 33.91 -1.61
N PRO A 171 -35.47 35.14 -1.07
CA PRO A 171 -34.26 35.70 -0.51
C PRO A 171 -33.71 34.84 0.64
N VAL A 172 -32.38 34.73 0.72
CA VAL A 172 -31.66 34.03 1.82
C VAL A 172 -32.12 34.51 3.19
N THR A 173 -32.49 35.78 3.31
CA THR A 173 -32.90 36.41 4.56
C THR A 173 -34.18 35.82 5.15
N ALA A 174 -35.09 35.33 4.29
CA ALA A 174 -36.39 34.76 4.66
C ALA A 174 -36.43 33.22 4.56
N ALA A 175 -35.32 32.61 4.13
CA ALA A 175 -35.21 31.17 4.03
C ALA A 175 -35.27 30.50 5.40
N ALA A 176 -35.79 29.27 5.43
CA ALA A 176 -35.78 28.47 6.65
C ALA A 176 -34.36 28.03 6.99
N LEU A 177 -33.93 28.32 8.22
CA LEU A 177 -32.63 27.92 8.76
C LEU A 177 -32.82 26.79 9.77
N ALA A 178 -31.99 25.76 9.67
CA ALA A 178 -31.91 24.67 10.64
C ALA A 178 -30.45 24.42 11.01
N ALA A 179 -30.19 23.95 12.23
CA ALA A 179 -28.86 23.51 12.61
C ALA A 179 -28.61 22.09 12.09
N ASP A 180 -27.41 21.83 11.58
CA ASP A 180 -27.02 20.50 11.12
C ASP A 180 -27.07 19.51 12.30
N GLU A 181 -27.62 18.30 12.09
CA GLU A 181 -27.90 17.33 13.14
C GLU A 181 -26.63 16.93 13.93
N ARG A 182 -25.51 16.75 13.23
CA ARG A 182 -24.22 16.43 13.85
C ARG A 182 -23.76 17.52 14.82
N ILE A 183 -24.09 18.78 14.53
CA ILE A 183 -23.78 19.93 15.37
C ILE A 183 -24.75 20.03 16.54
N VAL A 184 -26.05 19.80 16.34
CA VAL A 184 -27.01 19.72 17.46
C VAL A 184 -26.59 18.65 18.45
N ASN A 185 -26.13 17.49 17.96
CA ASN A 185 -25.61 16.43 18.81
C ASN A 185 -24.31 16.82 19.52
N TYR A 186 -23.39 17.51 18.83
CA TYR A 186 -22.19 18.08 19.46
C TYR A 186 -22.53 19.02 20.62
N LEU A 187 -23.53 19.90 20.45
CA LEU A 187 -23.97 20.84 21.49
C LEU A 187 -24.54 20.12 22.72
N LYS A 188 -25.13 18.93 22.55
CA LYS A 188 -25.56 18.03 23.64
C LYS A 188 -24.40 17.26 24.30
N GLY A 189 -23.16 17.51 23.89
CA GLY A 189 -21.98 16.78 24.37
C GLY A 189 -21.70 15.46 23.64
N LEU A 190 -22.48 15.11 22.61
CA LEU A 190 -22.26 13.89 21.82
C LEU A 190 -21.27 14.17 20.68
N ASN A 191 -20.00 13.83 20.88
CA ASN A 191 -18.93 14.05 19.91
C ASN A 191 -18.53 12.75 19.18
N TYR A 192 -19.12 12.51 18.02
CA TYR A 192 -18.89 11.34 17.16
C TYR A 192 -18.58 11.79 15.73
N LEU A 193 -18.01 10.93 14.88
CA LEU A 193 -17.68 11.28 13.50
C LEU A 193 -18.96 11.57 12.68
N ASP A 194 -18.95 12.59 11.81
CA ASP A 194 -20.09 12.86 10.93
C ASP A 194 -20.47 11.65 10.07
N ASP A 195 -21.76 11.26 10.12
CA ASP A 195 -22.28 10.06 9.45
C ASP A 195 -22.13 10.11 7.92
N ARG A 196 -21.96 11.29 7.32
CA ARG A 196 -21.70 11.44 5.88
C ARG A 196 -20.29 11.01 5.50
N LEU A 197 -19.35 11.00 6.45
CA LEU A 197 -17.97 10.55 6.23
C LEU A 197 -17.81 9.05 6.48
N THR A 198 -18.58 8.47 7.40
CA THR A 198 -18.49 7.05 7.79
C THR A 198 -18.48 6.07 6.60
N PRO A 199 -19.30 6.22 5.54
CA PRO A 199 -19.29 5.31 4.39
C PRO A 199 -18.01 5.38 3.53
N LEU A 200 -17.19 6.41 3.68
CA LEU A 200 -15.96 6.62 2.92
C LEU A 200 -14.73 5.99 3.61
N PHE A 201 -14.88 5.59 4.88
CA PHE A 201 -13.80 4.99 5.65
C PHE A 201 -13.97 3.47 5.74
N ASP A 202 -12.84 2.78 5.84
CA ASP A 202 -12.81 1.36 6.15
C ASP A 202 -13.44 1.14 7.53
N PRO A 203 -14.20 0.04 7.71
CA PRO A 203 -14.73 -0.29 9.03
C PRO A 203 -13.59 -0.39 10.04
N VAL A 204 -13.82 0.14 11.25
CA VAL A 204 -12.86 0.10 12.36
C VAL A 204 -12.58 -1.35 12.71
N ASN A 205 -11.51 -1.92 12.14
CA ASN A 205 -10.97 -3.20 12.56
C ASN A 205 -10.23 -2.94 13.87
N VAL A 206 -10.82 -3.36 14.98
CA VAL A 206 -10.16 -3.40 16.29
C VAL A 206 -9.09 -4.50 16.24
N ARG A 207 -7.95 -4.22 15.61
CA ARG A 207 -6.73 -4.96 15.88
C ARG A 207 -6.11 -4.36 17.15
N PRO A 208 -5.60 -5.19 18.08
CA PRO A 208 -4.88 -4.65 19.22
C PRO A 208 -3.65 -3.88 18.72
N VAL A 209 -3.56 -2.60 19.08
CA VAL A 209 -2.40 -1.72 18.81
C VAL A 209 -1.12 -2.26 19.48
N ASP A 210 -1.27 -3.24 20.40
CA ASP A 210 -0.20 -3.91 21.14
C ASP A 210 0.65 -4.88 20.29
N GLU A 211 0.48 -4.92 18.97
CA GLU A 211 1.45 -5.61 18.10
C GLU A 211 2.80 -4.89 18.15
N ALA A 212 3.77 -5.49 18.85
CA ALA A 212 5.12 -4.96 18.96
C ALA A 212 5.77 -4.82 17.57
N LEU A 213 6.17 -3.59 17.24
CA LEU A 213 6.94 -3.31 16.04
C LEU A 213 8.41 -3.76 16.23
N PRO A 214 9.06 -4.24 15.16
CA PRO A 214 10.51 -4.38 15.13
C PRO A 214 11.21 -3.05 15.47
N PRO A 215 12.40 -3.07 16.11
CA PRO A 215 13.16 -1.88 16.45
C PRO A 215 13.34 -0.85 15.32
N SER A 216 13.58 -1.29 14.08
CA SER A 216 13.75 -0.42 12.92
C SER A 216 12.46 0.33 12.56
N GLN A 217 11.30 -0.31 12.74
CA GLN A 217 9.98 0.28 12.52
C GLN A 217 9.52 1.12 13.72
N GLN A 218 9.88 0.73 14.95
CA GLN A 218 9.66 1.53 16.14
C GLN A 218 10.41 2.86 16.07
N GLN A 219 11.65 2.87 15.56
CA GLN A 219 12.39 4.12 15.33
C GLN A 219 11.65 5.07 14.37
N ALA A 220 10.93 4.53 13.37
CA ALA A 220 10.10 5.35 12.50
C ALA A 220 8.92 5.97 13.27
N VAL A 221 8.24 5.21 14.13
CA VAL A 221 7.17 5.72 15.01
C VAL A 221 7.70 6.81 15.93
N ASP A 222 8.84 6.58 16.59
CA ASP A 222 9.44 7.53 17.52
C ASP A 222 9.85 8.81 16.81
N PHE A 223 10.44 8.70 15.62
CA PHE A 223 10.82 9.85 14.79
C PHE A 223 9.60 10.69 14.39
N ILE A 224 8.53 10.06 13.88
CA ILE A 224 7.30 10.78 13.50
C ILE A 224 6.68 11.45 14.72
N SER A 225 6.53 10.71 15.81
CA SER A 225 5.85 11.18 17.01
C SER A 225 6.60 12.36 17.64
N ASN A 226 7.94 12.27 17.72
CA ASN A 226 8.77 13.36 18.23
C ASN A 226 8.71 14.59 17.32
N TYR A 227 8.70 14.39 16.00
CA TYR A 227 8.60 15.50 15.05
C TYR A 227 7.24 16.21 15.14
N LEU A 228 6.13 15.45 15.23
CA LEU A 228 4.78 16.01 15.31
C LEU A 228 4.49 16.68 16.67
N ASN A 229 5.19 16.29 17.73
CA ASN A 229 5.06 16.88 19.06
C ASN A 229 5.99 18.09 19.31
N ASP A 230 6.85 18.48 18.36
CA ASP A 230 7.78 19.60 18.54
C ASP A 230 7.00 20.94 18.70
N PRO A 231 6.98 21.55 19.91
CA PRO A 231 6.24 22.79 20.14
C PRO A 231 6.88 24.01 19.49
N GLY A 232 8.14 23.93 19.05
CA GLY A 232 8.83 24.97 18.30
C GLY A 232 8.77 24.80 16.77
N GLY A 233 8.24 23.66 16.30
CA GLY A 233 8.12 23.33 14.89
C GLY A 233 6.93 24.00 14.21
N GLU A 234 7.06 24.28 12.91
CA GLU A 234 5.88 24.60 12.10
C GLU A 234 5.03 23.33 11.90
N PRO A 235 3.69 23.44 11.95
CA PRO A 235 2.80 22.28 11.93
C PRO A 235 2.90 21.49 10.61
N VAL A 236 3.21 20.20 10.72
CA VAL A 236 3.15 19.26 9.60
C VAL A 236 1.80 18.55 9.60
N SER A 237 1.22 18.47 8.40
CA SER A 237 -0.08 17.82 8.17
C SER A 237 0.02 16.60 7.24
N LEU A 238 1.15 16.39 6.58
CA LEU A 238 1.35 15.29 5.64
C LEU A 238 2.54 14.41 6.03
N ILE A 239 2.28 13.12 6.19
CA ILE A 239 3.29 12.08 6.42
C ILE A 239 3.22 11.10 5.24
N GLU A 240 4.26 11.07 4.42
CA GLU A 240 4.44 10.09 3.36
C GLU A 240 5.15 8.86 3.92
N VAL A 241 4.46 7.73 3.91
CA VAL A 241 5.01 6.45 4.36
C VAL A 241 5.38 5.63 3.12
N LEU A 242 6.67 5.62 2.78
CA LEU A 242 7.24 4.98 1.60
C LEU A 242 7.54 3.51 1.88
N GLY A 243 7.43 2.64 0.87
CA GLY A 243 7.86 1.24 0.97
C GLY A 243 6.84 0.24 0.41
N HIS A 244 7.22 -1.03 0.39
CA HIS A 244 6.39 -2.11 -0.20
C HIS A 244 5.57 -2.90 0.83
N ASP A 245 5.87 -2.74 2.12
CA ASP A 245 5.19 -3.44 3.21
C ASP A 245 3.96 -2.65 3.71
N ILE A 246 2.82 -2.87 3.06
CA ILE A 246 1.56 -2.18 3.36
C ILE A 246 1.13 -2.41 4.82
N ALA A 247 1.33 -3.62 5.34
CA ALA A 247 0.92 -3.98 6.71
C ALA A 247 1.71 -3.19 7.75
N SER A 248 3.04 -3.16 7.63
CA SER A 248 3.89 -2.39 8.54
C SER A 248 3.63 -0.89 8.46
N LYS A 249 3.40 -0.34 7.26
CA LYS A 249 3.11 1.09 7.09
C LYS A 249 1.83 1.52 7.79
N ARG A 250 0.78 0.70 7.73
CA ARG A 250 -0.48 0.95 8.44
C ARG A 250 -0.28 0.87 9.95
N LEU A 251 0.43 -0.16 10.45
CA LEU A 251 0.68 -0.34 11.88
C LEU A 251 1.51 0.82 12.47
N ILE A 252 2.49 1.33 11.73
CA ILE A 252 3.24 2.53 12.12
C ILE A 252 2.31 3.74 12.25
N ALA A 253 1.42 3.98 11.29
CA ALA A 253 0.46 5.08 11.38
C ALA A 253 -0.51 4.92 12.56
N GLU A 254 -0.95 3.69 12.85
CA GLU A 254 -1.79 3.36 14.01
C GLU A 254 -1.07 3.64 15.33
N GLN A 255 0.20 3.25 15.47
CA GLN A 255 0.98 3.52 16.68
C GLN A 255 1.33 5.00 16.87
N VAL A 256 1.64 5.72 15.78
CA VAL A 256 1.85 7.18 15.85
C VAL A 256 0.55 7.86 16.28
N ALA A 257 -0.59 7.50 15.67
CA ALA A 257 -1.88 8.05 16.05
C ALA A 257 -2.18 7.78 17.53
N ALA A 258 -1.98 6.55 18.01
CA ALA A 258 -2.16 6.18 19.41
C ALA A 258 -1.24 6.99 20.35
N THR A 259 0.03 7.18 19.99
CA THR A 259 1.01 7.97 20.76
C THR A 259 0.59 9.43 20.89
N LEU A 260 -0.04 9.99 19.85
CA LEU A 260 -0.56 11.35 19.82
C LEU A 260 -2.00 11.48 20.36
N GLY A 261 -2.63 10.39 20.81
CA GLY A 261 -4.02 10.38 21.25
C GLY A 261 -5.05 10.61 20.13
N LEU A 262 -4.67 10.37 18.87
CA LEU A 262 -5.49 10.51 17.68
C LEU A 262 -6.22 9.20 17.34
N LYS A 263 -7.42 9.32 16.79
CA LYS A 263 -8.17 8.22 16.18
C LYS A 263 -7.88 8.17 14.69
N LEU A 264 -7.23 7.11 14.23
CA LEU A 264 -6.92 6.91 12.82
C LEU A 264 -8.15 6.43 12.05
N GLN A 265 -8.55 7.18 11.03
CA GLN A 265 -9.50 6.74 10.00
C GLN A 265 -8.71 6.25 8.79
N THR A 266 -9.17 5.19 8.13
CA THR A 266 -8.50 4.62 6.95
C THR A 266 -9.43 4.70 5.76
N MET A 267 -8.90 5.04 4.58
CA MET A 267 -9.63 4.96 3.31
C MET A 267 -8.72 4.58 2.15
N ALA A 268 -9.28 3.93 1.13
CA ALA A 268 -8.60 3.77 -0.15
C ALA A 268 -8.68 5.06 -0.97
N ILE A 269 -7.63 5.42 -1.72
CA ILE A 269 -7.61 6.64 -2.54
C ILE A 269 -8.78 6.72 -3.54
N LYS A 270 -9.25 5.57 -4.02
CA LYS A 270 -10.38 5.47 -4.96
C LYS A 270 -11.73 5.86 -4.35
N THR A 271 -11.81 5.94 -3.02
CA THR A 271 -13.03 6.39 -2.32
C THR A 271 -13.09 7.92 -2.21
N LEU A 272 -12.02 8.65 -2.56
CA LEU A 272 -12.07 10.11 -2.65
C LEU A 272 -13.12 10.53 -3.71
N PRO A 273 -14.08 11.39 -3.36
CA PRO A 273 -15.12 11.77 -4.31
C PRO A 273 -14.55 12.49 -5.54
N ALA A 274 -14.85 11.99 -6.74
CA ALA A 274 -14.38 12.60 -7.98
C ALA A 274 -15.21 13.82 -8.42
N GLN A 275 -16.50 13.86 -8.05
CA GLN A 275 -17.37 14.99 -8.37
C GLN A 275 -16.98 16.21 -7.54
N SER A 276 -16.81 17.37 -8.19
CA SER A 276 -16.34 18.60 -7.52
C SER A 276 -17.20 19.00 -6.31
N GLY A 277 -18.52 18.85 -6.38
CA GLY A 277 -19.42 19.19 -5.27
C GLY A 277 -19.26 18.27 -4.06
N ASP A 278 -19.17 16.96 -4.30
CA ASP A 278 -18.98 15.95 -3.26
C ASP A 278 -17.58 16.05 -2.66
N PHE A 279 -16.57 16.33 -3.47
CA PHE A 279 -15.19 16.55 -3.04
C PHE A 279 -15.06 17.75 -2.09
N GLU A 280 -15.69 18.88 -2.45
CA GLU A 280 -15.75 20.07 -1.59
C GLU A 280 -16.48 19.77 -0.27
N THR A 281 -17.56 18.99 -0.34
CA THR A 281 -18.32 18.55 0.84
C THR A 281 -17.45 17.72 1.76
N PHE A 282 -16.83 16.66 1.23
CA PHE A 282 -15.90 15.79 1.95
C PHE A 282 -14.77 16.59 2.59
N THR A 283 -14.08 17.44 1.82
CA THR A 283 -12.93 18.22 2.31
C THR A 283 -13.32 19.13 3.48
N ARG A 284 -14.47 19.80 3.41
CA ARG A 284 -14.93 20.71 4.48
C ARG A 284 -15.37 19.95 5.73
N LEU A 285 -16.09 18.84 5.55
CA LEU A 285 -16.49 17.98 6.67
C LEU A 285 -15.25 17.39 7.35
N TRP A 286 -14.28 16.88 6.58
CA TRP A 286 -13.01 16.38 7.13
C TRP A 286 -12.25 17.45 7.92
N GLN A 287 -12.09 18.66 7.37
CA GLN A 287 -11.46 19.78 8.08
C GLN A 287 -12.18 20.08 9.40
N ARG A 288 -13.52 20.14 9.38
CA ARG A 288 -14.33 20.41 10.57
C ARG A 288 -14.13 19.32 11.61
N GLU A 289 -14.30 18.05 11.24
CA GLU A 289 -14.17 16.94 12.19
C GLU A 289 -12.74 16.86 12.76
N SER A 290 -11.71 17.17 11.96
CA SER A 290 -10.32 17.23 12.44
C SER A 290 -10.04 18.36 13.45
N LEU A 291 -10.88 19.41 13.47
CA LEU A 291 -10.81 20.47 14.48
C LEU A 291 -11.62 20.14 15.74
N LEU A 292 -12.69 19.33 15.60
CA LEU A 292 -13.60 18.99 16.70
C LEU A 292 -13.23 17.68 17.41
N MET A 293 -12.40 16.85 16.78
CA MET A 293 -12.02 15.53 17.27
C MET A 293 -10.53 15.29 16.99
N PRO A 294 -9.82 14.55 17.86
CA PRO A 294 -8.43 14.18 17.63
C PRO A 294 -8.37 13.10 16.54
N LEU A 295 -8.41 13.49 15.27
CA LEU A 295 -8.44 12.57 14.12
C LEU A 295 -7.13 12.60 13.33
N ALA A 296 -6.78 11.45 12.76
CA ALA A 296 -5.80 11.32 11.69
C ALA A 296 -6.42 10.52 10.53
N LEU A 297 -5.97 10.77 9.31
CA LEU A 297 -6.40 10.01 8.13
C LEU A 297 -5.24 9.19 7.59
N TYR A 298 -5.48 7.93 7.27
CA TYR A 298 -4.59 7.10 6.46
C TYR A 298 -5.24 6.86 5.09
N ILE A 299 -4.53 7.27 4.03
CA ILE A 299 -4.96 7.04 2.66
C ILE A 299 -4.10 5.93 2.06
N ASP A 300 -4.73 4.81 1.73
CA ASP A 300 -4.12 3.76 0.92
C ASP A 300 -4.09 4.21 -0.55
N TYR A 301 -2.89 4.49 -1.06
CA TYR A 301 -2.63 4.94 -2.42
C TYR A 301 -2.63 3.80 -3.45
N SER A 302 -2.89 2.56 -3.04
CA SER A 302 -2.85 1.40 -3.92
C SER A 302 -3.77 1.56 -5.15
N GLY A 303 -3.17 1.39 -6.34
CA GLY A 303 -3.91 1.47 -7.60
C GLY A 303 -4.39 2.87 -8.01
N ALA A 304 -3.78 3.94 -7.48
CA ALA A 304 -4.01 5.32 -7.92
C ALA A 304 -3.67 5.52 -9.41
N GLY A 305 -4.56 6.20 -10.15
CA GLY A 305 -4.29 6.74 -11.48
C GLY A 305 -4.03 8.25 -11.45
N GLU A 306 -3.93 8.87 -12.62
CA GLU A 306 -3.69 10.32 -12.75
C GLU A 306 -4.82 11.16 -12.12
N THR A 307 -6.07 10.69 -12.23
CA THR A 307 -7.24 11.40 -11.69
C THR A 307 -7.21 11.40 -10.17
N GLU A 308 -6.97 10.24 -9.56
CA GLU A 308 -6.85 10.09 -8.11
C GLU A 308 -5.68 10.91 -7.56
N ASN A 309 -4.56 10.98 -8.28
CA ASN A 309 -3.42 11.81 -7.91
C ASN A 309 -3.77 13.31 -7.87
N ALA A 310 -4.52 13.79 -8.86
CA ALA A 310 -4.98 15.17 -8.89
C ALA A 310 -5.93 15.48 -7.73
N LEU A 311 -6.84 14.55 -7.39
CA LEU A 311 -7.75 14.68 -6.25
C LEU A 311 -7.02 14.67 -4.92
N LEU A 312 -6.07 13.75 -4.74
CA LEU A 312 -5.24 13.66 -3.53
C LEU A 312 -4.44 14.93 -3.31
N LYS A 313 -3.79 15.46 -4.36
CA LYS A 313 -3.05 16.74 -4.27
C LYS A 313 -3.96 17.88 -3.86
N ARG A 314 -5.16 18.00 -4.46
CA ARG A 314 -6.15 19.02 -4.08
C ARG A 314 -6.62 18.86 -2.64
N PHE A 315 -6.75 17.62 -2.17
CA PHE A 315 -7.16 17.33 -0.80
C PHE A 315 -6.07 17.69 0.19
N ILE A 316 -4.82 17.28 -0.03
CA ILE A 316 -3.68 17.62 0.84
C ILE A 316 -3.52 19.13 1.01
N GLU A 317 -3.68 19.90 -0.06
CA GLU A 317 -3.55 21.37 0.01
C GLU A 317 -4.66 22.02 0.85
N ARG A 318 -5.80 21.35 1.04
CA ARG A 318 -7.01 21.92 1.65
C ARG A 318 -7.45 21.23 2.93
N GLY A 319 -7.59 19.91 2.94
CA GLY A 319 -8.21 19.06 3.96
C GLY A 319 -7.71 19.26 5.40
N GLY A 320 -6.47 19.69 5.60
CA GLY A 320 -5.92 19.90 6.95
C GLY A 320 -5.91 18.62 7.79
N GLY A 321 -5.68 18.76 9.09
CA GLY A 321 -5.47 17.63 9.99
C GLY A 321 -4.17 16.87 9.70
N ILE A 322 -3.97 15.75 10.39
CA ILE A 322 -2.83 14.85 10.16
C ILE A 322 -3.24 13.78 9.14
N VAL A 323 -2.50 13.68 8.04
CA VAL A 323 -2.75 12.76 6.95
C VAL A 323 -1.50 11.92 6.69
N PHE A 324 -1.64 10.61 6.85
CA PHE A 324 -0.71 9.61 6.37
C PHE A 324 -1.10 9.19 4.96
N VAL A 325 -0.14 9.15 4.06
CA VAL A 325 -0.33 8.59 2.73
C VAL A 325 0.63 7.43 2.55
N ASP A 326 0.07 6.24 2.37
CA ASP A 326 0.82 5.08 1.90
C ASP A 326 1.38 5.43 0.52
N ILE A 327 2.69 5.39 0.31
CA ILE A 327 3.27 5.55 -1.02
C ILE A 327 4.20 4.37 -1.26
N GLN A 328 4.23 3.84 -2.49
CA GLN A 328 5.25 2.87 -2.88
C GLN A 328 6.51 3.61 -3.36
N ASP A 329 6.39 4.35 -4.47
CA ASP A 329 7.55 4.94 -5.15
C ASP A 329 7.42 6.44 -5.48
N THR A 330 6.19 6.94 -5.67
CA THR A 330 5.96 8.28 -6.22
C THR A 330 5.65 9.29 -5.12
N ARG A 331 6.63 10.13 -4.79
CA ARG A 331 6.42 11.23 -3.85
C ARG A 331 5.40 12.24 -4.37
N ILE A 332 4.60 12.79 -3.47
CA ILE A 332 3.59 13.78 -3.82
C ILE A 332 4.22 15.17 -3.85
N GLU A 333 4.14 15.85 -4.98
CA GLU A 333 4.55 17.24 -5.09
C GLU A 333 3.48 18.17 -4.51
N THR A 334 3.76 18.73 -3.34
CA THR A 334 2.88 19.65 -2.60
C THR A 334 3.67 20.83 -2.04
N LEU A 335 2.99 21.96 -1.83
CA LEU A 335 3.51 23.14 -1.15
C LEU A 335 3.42 23.01 0.38
N ARG A 336 2.62 22.06 0.88
CA ARG A 336 2.51 21.77 2.31
C ARG A 336 3.83 21.17 2.81
N ARG A 337 4.20 21.53 4.04
CA ARG A 337 5.28 20.82 4.74
C ARG A 337 4.89 19.36 4.91
N LYS A 338 5.83 18.48 4.63
CA LYS A 338 5.65 17.04 4.70
C LYS A 338 6.88 16.36 5.31
N ILE A 339 6.65 15.20 5.87
CA ILE A 339 7.69 14.27 6.32
C ILE A 339 7.60 13.05 5.43
N SER A 340 8.72 12.55 4.92
CA SER A 340 8.76 11.32 4.14
C SER A 340 9.66 10.31 4.85
N ILE A 341 9.13 9.12 5.11
CA ILE A 341 9.84 8.05 5.82
C ILE A 341 9.75 6.78 5.02
N GLU A 342 10.88 6.10 4.90
CA GLU A 342 10.98 4.81 4.24
C GLU A 342 10.79 3.70 5.27
N VAL A 343 9.77 2.89 5.06
CA VAL A 343 9.43 1.73 5.87
C VAL A 343 9.81 0.48 5.09
N ASN A 344 10.86 -0.16 5.57
CA ASN A 344 11.32 -1.43 5.05
C ASN A 344 10.72 -2.59 5.87
N LYS A 345 10.72 -3.78 5.25
CA LYS A 345 10.48 -5.03 5.99
C LYS A 345 11.49 -5.18 7.14
N PRO A 346 11.17 -5.97 8.18
CA PRO A 346 12.09 -6.18 9.29
C PRO A 346 13.44 -6.69 8.77
N THR A 347 14.53 -6.23 9.37
CA THR A 347 15.88 -6.66 9.01
C THR A 347 16.06 -8.16 9.25
N PRO A 348 17.04 -8.84 8.63
CA PRO A 348 17.27 -10.27 8.86
C PRO A 348 17.46 -10.63 10.35
N GLU A 349 18.07 -9.75 11.13
CA GLU A 349 18.23 -9.92 12.58
C GLU A 349 16.88 -9.84 13.31
N GLU A 350 16.07 -8.83 12.98
CA GLU A 350 14.73 -8.67 13.54
C GLU A 350 13.80 -9.83 13.14
N GLN A 351 13.82 -10.24 11.88
CA GLN A 351 13.07 -11.41 11.41
C GLN A 351 13.47 -12.67 12.18
N ALA A 352 14.75 -12.86 12.49
CA ALA A 352 15.18 -14.02 13.28
C ALA A 352 14.60 -13.99 14.70
N GLY A 353 14.48 -12.79 15.30
CA GLY A 353 13.78 -12.58 16.57
C GLY A 353 12.29 -12.92 16.47
N ILE A 354 11.59 -12.40 15.45
CA ILE A 354 10.16 -12.67 15.21
C ILE A 354 9.92 -14.16 14.97
N TRP A 355 10.76 -14.82 14.15
CA TRP A 355 10.70 -16.26 13.94
C TRP A 355 10.90 -17.04 15.23
N SER A 356 11.87 -16.65 16.06
CA SER A 356 12.13 -17.31 17.35
C SER A 356 10.93 -17.18 18.29
N GLU A 357 10.33 -15.99 18.37
CA GLU A 357 9.14 -15.74 19.17
C GLU A 357 7.94 -16.56 18.66
N ALA A 358 7.66 -16.49 17.35
CA ALA A 358 6.53 -17.17 16.73
C ALA A 358 6.65 -18.71 16.79
N LEU A 359 7.89 -19.24 16.76
CA LEU A 359 8.18 -20.66 16.92
C LEU A 359 8.33 -21.08 18.39
N GLN A 360 8.06 -20.20 19.36
CA GLN A 360 8.19 -20.48 20.80
C GLN A 360 9.60 -20.99 21.19
N ASN A 361 10.63 -20.42 20.55
CA ASN A 361 12.05 -20.78 20.68
C ASN A 361 12.44 -22.20 20.21
N GLN A 362 11.58 -22.87 19.44
CA GLN A 362 11.95 -24.10 18.72
C GLN A 362 12.74 -23.76 17.45
N GLY A 363 13.69 -24.62 17.04
CA GLY A 363 14.39 -24.47 15.75
C GLY A 363 15.36 -23.27 15.65
N SER A 364 16.07 -22.92 16.73
CA SER A 364 16.93 -21.71 16.80
C SER A 364 17.99 -21.58 15.70
N GLY A 365 18.51 -22.68 15.15
CA GLY A 365 19.47 -22.68 14.04
C GLY A 365 18.83 -22.40 12.66
N LEU A 366 17.52 -22.64 12.53
CA LEU A 366 16.76 -22.45 11.30
C LEU A 366 16.32 -21.00 11.11
N THR A 367 15.98 -20.29 12.20
CA THR A 367 15.47 -18.91 12.14
C THR A 367 16.46 -17.99 11.42
N GLN A 368 17.75 -18.05 11.76
CA GLN A 368 18.81 -17.28 11.07
C GLN A 368 18.92 -17.64 9.59
N ARG A 369 18.75 -18.92 9.24
CA ARG A 369 18.81 -19.38 7.84
C ARG A 369 17.62 -18.86 7.05
N LEU A 370 16.41 -18.90 7.62
CA LEU A 370 15.19 -18.40 7.00
C LEU A 370 15.26 -16.90 6.80
N SER A 371 15.61 -16.11 7.82
CA SER A 371 15.68 -14.65 7.76
C SER A 371 16.74 -14.11 6.80
N GLY A 372 17.80 -14.89 6.55
CA GLY A 372 18.79 -14.52 5.53
C GLY A 372 18.45 -15.04 4.13
N GLN A 373 17.50 -15.98 4.00
CA GLN A 373 17.08 -16.54 2.72
C GLN A 373 15.83 -15.86 2.15
N TYR A 374 14.84 -15.58 3.00
CA TYR A 374 13.56 -14.98 2.67
C TYR A 374 13.44 -13.60 3.31
N SER A 375 12.71 -12.70 2.67
CA SER A 375 12.39 -11.39 3.23
C SER A 375 10.88 -11.26 3.40
N PHE A 376 10.39 -11.59 4.61
CA PHE A 376 8.97 -11.56 4.94
C PHE A 376 8.65 -10.42 5.91
N ASP A 377 7.41 -9.94 5.84
CA ASP A 377 6.89 -9.06 6.88
C ASP A 377 6.54 -9.83 8.17
N ARG A 378 6.28 -9.11 9.26
CA ARG A 378 5.96 -9.71 10.56
C ARG A 378 4.73 -10.61 10.50
N SER A 379 3.67 -10.16 9.82
CA SER A 379 2.40 -10.89 9.72
C SER A 379 2.59 -12.20 8.95
N GLU A 380 3.38 -12.19 7.89
CA GLU A 380 3.73 -13.36 7.11
C GLU A 380 4.50 -14.38 7.95
N ILE A 381 5.51 -13.94 8.71
CA ILE A 381 6.30 -14.80 9.60
C ILE A 381 5.40 -15.50 10.62
N ILE A 382 4.55 -14.75 11.33
CA ILE A 382 3.66 -15.30 12.36
C ILE A 382 2.69 -16.30 11.73
N THR A 383 2.05 -15.93 10.61
CA THR A 383 1.09 -16.80 9.93
C THR A 383 1.74 -18.12 9.48
N LEU A 384 2.96 -18.06 8.93
CA LEU A 384 3.71 -19.24 8.50
C LEU A 384 4.10 -20.13 9.68
N ALA A 385 4.66 -19.54 10.75
CA ALA A 385 5.04 -20.25 11.96
C ALA A 385 3.84 -20.99 12.58
N GLU A 386 2.72 -20.29 12.79
CA GLU A 386 1.50 -20.86 13.37
C GLU A 386 0.91 -21.99 12.52
N THR A 387 0.91 -21.81 11.20
CA THR A 387 0.40 -22.83 10.26
C THR A 387 1.23 -24.10 10.34
N VAL A 388 2.55 -23.98 10.29
CA VAL A 388 3.46 -25.14 10.32
C VAL A 388 3.48 -25.82 11.68
N LEU A 389 3.48 -25.07 12.79
CA LEU A 389 3.38 -25.65 14.13
C LEU A 389 2.11 -26.48 14.30
N ARG A 390 0.98 -26.02 13.72
CA ARG A 390 -0.29 -26.76 13.74
C ARG A 390 -0.22 -28.05 12.92
N GLU A 391 0.47 -28.03 11.77
CA GLU A 391 0.64 -29.21 10.91
C GLU A 391 1.57 -30.26 11.54
N CYS A 392 2.69 -29.82 12.12
CA CYS A 392 3.74 -30.72 12.64
C CYS A 392 3.38 -31.41 13.97
N ARG A 393 2.32 -30.98 14.68
CA ARG A 393 1.85 -31.58 15.95
C ARG A 393 2.98 -31.90 16.97
N GLY A 394 4.08 -31.14 16.98
CA GLY A 394 5.22 -31.32 17.87
C GLY A 394 6.32 -32.29 17.40
N ASP A 395 6.30 -32.76 16.15
CA ASP A 395 7.46 -33.45 15.56
C ASP A 395 8.54 -32.44 15.13
N GLU A 396 9.49 -32.17 16.02
CA GLU A 396 10.62 -31.27 15.78
C GLU A 396 11.49 -31.72 14.59
N SER A 397 11.53 -33.02 14.28
CA SER A 397 12.40 -33.54 13.21
C SER A 397 11.91 -33.17 11.81
N ALA A 398 10.59 -32.96 11.65
CA ALA A 398 9.97 -32.56 10.40
C ALA A 398 9.72 -31.05 10.29
N LEU A 399 9.95 -30.29 11.37
CA LEU A 399 9.67 -28.87 11.45
C LEU A 399 10.49 -28.07 10.44
N ASP A 400 11.79 -28.33 10.36
CA ASP A 400 12.71 -27.59 9.49
C ASP A 400 12.34 -27.69 8.01
N ASP A 401 12.17 -28.91 7.51
CA ASP A 401 11.80 -29.15 6.11
C ASP A 401 10.39 -28.64 5.80
N SER A 402 9.46 -28.71 6.76
CA SER A 402 8.10 -28.21 6.59
C SER A 402 8.05 -26.69 6.54
N LEU A 403 8.81 -26.01 7.41
CA LEU A 403 8.89 -24.56 7.44
C LEU A 403 9.58 -24.02 6.20
N TRP A 404 10.70 -24.62 5.78
CA TRP A 404 11.37 -24.25 4.52
C TRP A 404 10.43 -24.39 3.32
N ARG A 405 9.69 -25.50 3.25
CA ARG A 405 8.69 -25.75 2.20
C ARG A 405 7.55 -24.74 2.24
N ALA A 406 7.05 -24.37 3.42
CA ALA A 406 5.98 -23.37 3.59
C ALA A 406 6.45 -21.97 3.15
N CYS A 407 7.64 -21.54 3.59
CA CYS A 407 8.27 -20.29 3.17
C CYS A 407 8.44 -20.25 1.64
N ARG A 408 8.96 -21.33 1.06
CA ARG A 408 9.11 -21.47 -0.39
C ARG A 408 7.76 -21.34 -1.11
N LEU A 409 6.72 -22.04 -0.64
CA LEU A 409 5.38 -21.97 -1.25
C LEU A 409 4.76 -20.57 -1.17
N ARG A 410 4.90 -19.87 -0.04
CA ARG A 410 4.41 -18.50 0.14
C ARG A 410 5.10 -17.55 -0.84
N ALA A 411 6.42 -17.65 -0.95
CA ALA A 411 7.20 -16.75 -1.78
C ALA A 411 6.98 -16.96 -3.30
N ARG A 412 6.47 -18.13 -3.73
CA ARG A 412 6.12 -18.41 -5.14
C ARG A 412 5.02 -17.52 -5.69
N VAL A 413 4.03 -17.15 -4.86
CA VAL A 413 2.78 -16.53 -5.32
C VAL A 413 3.02 -15.22 -6.09
N GLY A 414 3.97 -14.39 -5.63
CA GLY A 414 4.32 -13.14 -6.32
C GLY A 414 5.12 -13.36 -7.62
N MET A 415 5.91 -14.43 -7.69
CA MET A 415 6.83 -14.68 -8.81
C MET A 415 6.16 -15.34 -10.02
N GLU A 416 5.18 -16.22 -9.83
CA GLU A 416 4.54 -16.96 -10.93
C GLU A 416 3.75 -16.06 -11.89
N GLN A 417 3.37 -14.85 -11.47
CA GLN A 417 2.74 -13.85 -12.34
C GLN A 417 3.74 -13.14 -13.27
N LEU A 418 5.03 -13.16 -12.91
CA LEU A 418 6.07 -12.35 -13.55
C LEU A 418 7.11 -13.18 -14.31
N ALA A 419 7.29 -14.46 -13.95
CA ALA A 419 8.30 -15.34 -14.54
C ALA A 419 7.81 -16.79 -14.64
N GLN A 420 8.42 -17.57 -15.54
CA GLN A 420 8.07 -18.97 -15.73
C GLN A 420 8.89 -19.85 -14.77
N ARG A 421 8.21 -20.55 -13.86
CA ARG A 421 8.87 -21.55 -12.99
C ARG A 421 9.37 -22.74 -13.80
N ILE A 422 10.61 -23.14 -13.58
CA ILE A 422 11.16 -24.41 -14.08
C ILE A 422 10.97 -25.47 -12.98
N ASP A 423 10.39 -26.60 -13.35
CA ASP A 423 10.30 -27.76 -12.45
C ASP A 423 11.64 -28.49 -12.43
N THR A 424 12.38 -28.34 -11.34
CA THR A 424 13.75 -28.84 -11.20
C THR A 424 13.74 -30.34 -10.98
N LYS A 425 14.14 -31.11 -12.00
CA LYS A 425 14.21 -32.57 -11.92
C LYS A 425 15.64 -33.10 -11.90
N ALA A 426 16.56 -32.33 -12.46
CA ALA A 426 17.95 -32.76 -12.58
C ALA A 426 18.67 -32.82 -11.22
N VAL A 427 19.57 -33.80 -11.09
CA VAL A 427 20.49 -33.97 -9.96
C VAL A 427 21.95 -33.99 -10.44
N TRP A 428 22.91 -33.81 -9.52
CA TRP A 428 24.35 -33.80 -9.85
C TRP A 428 24.82 -35.01 -10.63
N ASP A 429 24.22 -36.18 -10.38
CA ASP A 429 24.57 -37.42 -11.05
C ASP A 429 24.12 -37.46 -12.51
N GLU A 430 23.08 -36.70 -12.89
CA GLU A 430 22.60 -36.62 -14.27
C GLU A 430 23.42 -35.62 -15.10
N LEU A 431 23.99 -34.60 -14.46
CA LEU A 431 24.80 -33.58 -15.13
C LEU A 431 26.18 -34.14 -15.51
N VAL A 432 26.43 -34.27 -16.82
CA VAL A 432 27.73 -34.68 -17.37
C VAL A 432 28.45 -33.44 -17.91
N LEU A 433 29.54 -33.07 -17.24
CA LEU A 433 30.43 -31.96 -17.58
C LEU A 433 31.85 -32.31 -17.14
N PRO A 434 32.90 -31.67 -17.70
CA PRO A 434 34.26 -31.88 -17.24
C PRO A 434 34.44 -31.40 -15.79
N ALA A 435 35.44 -31.97 -15.12
CA ALA A 435 35.61 -31.83 -13.67
C ALA A 435 35.80 -30.37 -13.21
N GLU A 436 36.49 -29.54 -14.01
CA GLU A 436 36.71 -28.13 -13.72
C GLU A 436 35.39 -27.33 -13.69
N GLN A 437 34.53 -27.51 -14.70
CA GLN A 437 33.23 -26.85 -14.78
C GLN A 437 32.32 -27.32 -13.65
N LYS A 438 32.34 -28.62 -13.30
CA LYS A 438 31.60 -29.14 -12.14
C LYS A 438 32.08 -28.52 -10.83
N ALA A 439 33.39 -28.35 -10.66
CA ALA A 439 33.96 -27.70 -9.48
C ALA A 439 33.51 -26.24 -9.37
N LEU A 440 33.47 -25.49 -10.48
CA LEU A 440 32.94 -24.12 -10.50
C LEU A 440 31.45 -24.07 -10.13
N LEU A 441 30.62 -24.97 -10.65
CA LEU A 441 29.20 -25.04 -10.29
C LEU A 441 29.00 -25.36 -8.79
N ARG A 442 29.82 -26.25 -8.21
CA ARG A 442 29.81 -26.52 -6.77
C ARG A 442 30.23 -25.29 -5.97
N GLN A 443 31.27 -24.59 -6.40
CA GLN A 443 31.71 -23.35 -5.76
C GLN A 443 30.61 -22.28 -5.75
N ILE A 444 29.86 -22.12 -6.85
CA ILE A 444 28.68 -21.24 -6.90
C ILE A 444 27.66 -21.67 -5.85
N THR A 445 27.34 -22.96 -5.82
CA THR A 445 26.35 -23.53 -4.88
C THR A 445 26.74 -23.30 -3.42
N ASP A 446 27.99 -23.63 -3.06
CA ASP A 446 28.54 -23.45 -1.72
C ASP A 446 28.52 -21.97 -1.30
N GLN A 447 28.85 -21.07 -2.22
CA GLN A 447 28.85 -19.65 -1.95
C GLN A 447 27.44 -19.10 -1.70
N VAL A 448 26.43 -19.56 -2.45
CA VAL A 448 25.03 -19.20 -2.22
C VAL A 448 24.57 -19.73 -0.86
N ALA A 449 24.93 -20.97 -0.50
CA ALA A 449 24.55 -21.59 0.77
C ALA A 449 25.19 -20.90 1.98
N GLN A 450 26.45 -20.46 1.86
CA GLN A 450 27.21 -19.86 2.97
C GLN A 450 27.12 -18.32 3.02
N ARG A 451 26.38 -17.68 2.12
CA ARG A 451 26.36 -16.21 1.97
C ARG A 451 25.98 -15.48 3.25
N ASN A 452 24.98 -15.96 4.00
CA ASN A 452 24.53 -15.31 5.24
C ASN A 452 25.63 -15.35 6.30
N ARG A 453 26.33 -16.48 6.42
CA ARG A 453 27.46 -16.62 7.35
C ARG A 453 28.58 -15.64 7.02
N VAL A 454 28.94 -15.49 5.75
CA VAL A 454 30.04 -14.61 5.34
C VAL A 454 29.63 -13.13 5.39
N TYR A 455 28.46 -12.78 4.89
CA TYR A 455 28.04 -11.39 4.81
C TYR A 455 27.57 -10.82 6.14
N ASP A 456 26.81 -11.61 6.91
CA ASP A 456 26.25 -11.18 8.19
C ASP A 456 27.17 -11.59 9.34
N ALA A 457 27.32 -12.89 9.60
CA ALA A 457 28.04 -13.35 10.80
C ALA A 457 29.53 -12.99 10.81
N TRP A 458 30.18 -12.85 9.65
CA TRP A 458 31.57 -12.39 9.54
C TRP A 458 31.70 -10.90 9.23
N GLY A 459 30.59 -10.16 9.10
CA GLY A 459 30.58 -8.70 8.95
C GLY A 459 31.07 -8.15 7.61
N PHE A 460 31.16 -8.96 6.54
CA PHE A 460 31.58 -8.45 5.22
C PHE A 460 30.59 -7.43 4.65
N ARG A 461 29.30 -7.50 5.01
CA ARG A 461 28.28 -6.55 4.56
C ARG A 461 28.59 -5.12 4.99
N GLU A 462 29.15 -4.90 6.18
CA GLU A 462 29.47 -3.57 6.70
C GLU A 462 30.55 -2.84 5.89
N LYS A 463 31.41 -3.61 5.20
CA LYS A 463 32.51 -3.08 4.38
C LYS A 463 32.18 -3.01 2.90
N MET A 464 31.03 -3.53 2.48
CA MET A 464 30.65 -3.67 1.07
C MET A 464 29.29 -3.02 0.79
N ASN A 465 29.29 -1.94 0.02
CA ASN A 465 28.06 -1.26 -0.38
C ASN A 465 27.39 -1.87 -1.64
N ARG A 466 28.08 -2.80 -2.34
CA ARG A 466 27.62 -3.44 -3.60
C ARG A 466 28.23 -4.84 -3.74
N GLY A 467 27.63 -5.68 -4.58
CA GLY A 467 28.17 -7.01 -4.93
C GLY A 467 27.86 -8.11 -3.91
N LEU A 468 26.78 -7.94 -3.13
CA LEU A 468 26.27 -9.00 -2.25
C LEU A 468 25.60 -10.12 -3.08
N GLY A 469 25.05 -9.79 -4.25
CA GLY A 469 24.52 -10.74 -5.21
C GLY A 469 25.55 -11.66 -5.83
N ILE A 470 25.12 -12.85 -6.21
CA ILE A 470 25.95 -13.80 -6.96
C ILE A 470 25.43 -13.85 -8.39
N SER A 471 26.24 -13.37 -9.32
CA SER A 471 25.94 -13.38 -10.75
C SER A 471 26.86 -14.36 -11.49
N ALA A 472 26.29 -15.23 -12.30
CA ALA A 472 27.02 -16.23 -13.06
C ALA A 472 26.64 -16.21 -14.55
N LEU A 473 27.63 -16.34 -15.43
CA LEU A 473 27.42 -16.52 -16.86
C LEU A 473 27.62 -17.99 -17.24
N PHE A 474 26.62 -18.61 -17.84
CA PHE A 474 26.68 -19.93 -18.46
C PHE A 474 26.79 -19.76 -19.97
N ALA A 475 27.95 -20.08 -20.52
CA ALA A 475 28.26 -19.84 -21.92
C ALA A 475 28.57 -21.15 -22.66
N GLY A 476 27.89 -21.42 -23.77
CA GLY A 476 28.18 -22.60 -24.60
C GLY A 476 27.10 -22.84 -25.64
N GLU A 477 27.32 -23.77 -26.58
CA GLU A 477 26.35 -24.06 -27.63
C GLU A 477 24.97 -24.47 -27.07
N SER A 478 23.92 -24.36 -27.89
CA SER A 478 22.59 -24.83 -27.49
C SER A 478 22.64 -26.35 -27.22
N GLY A 479 21.97 -26.79 -26.14
CA GLY A 479 21.94 -28.21 -25.78
C GLY A 479 23.16 -28.75 -25.01
N THR A 480 24.09 -27.91 -24.56
CA THR A 480 25.24 -28.34 -23.73
C THR A 480 24.94 -28.48 -22.23
N GLY A 481 23.69 -28.26 -21.80
CA GLY A 481 23.26 -28.47 -20.42
C GLY A 481 23.24 -27.23 -19.52
N LYS A 482 23.24 -26.01 -20.08
CA LYS A 482 23.18 -24.75 -19.30
C LYS A 482 21.96 -24.69 -18.36
N THR A 483 20.76 -24.95 -18.88
CA THR A 483 19.52 -24.96 -18.08
C THR A 483 19.51 -26.10 -17.07
N MET A 484 19.98 -27.29 -17.46
CA MET A 484 20.09 -28.44 -16.57
C MET A 484 21.05 -28.17 -15.40
N ALA A 485 22.17 -27.47 -15.63
CA ALA A 485 23.07 -27.06 -14.55
C ALA A 485 22.40 -26.09 -13.57
N ALA A 486 21.58 -25.16 -14.06
CA ALA A 486 20.79 -24.28 -13.19
C ALA A 486 19.76 -25.08 -12.36
N GLU A 487 19.10 -26.07 -12.95
CA GLU A 487 18.19 -26.97 -12.22
C GLU A 487 18.90 -27.76 -11.12
N VAL A 488 20.10 -28.28 -11.39
CA VAL A 488 20.90 -29.01 -10.39
C VAL A 488 21.25 -28.11 -9.19
N ILE A 489 21.67 -26.87 -9.45
CA ILE A 489 21.97 -25.90 -8.38
C ILE A 489 20.71 -25.59 -7.56
N ALA A 490 19.58 -25.37 -8.23
CA ALA A 490 18.31 -25.08 -7.60
C ALA A 490 17.82 -26.23 -6.70
N ASN A 491 17.95 -27.46 -7.18
CA ASN A 491 17.58 -28.66 -6.45
C ASN A 491 18.45 -28.87 -5.20
N GLU A 492 19.77 -28.70 -5.32
CA GLU A 492 20.72 -28.79 -4.20
C GLU A 492 20.43 -27.73 -3.11
N LEU A 493 20.12 -26.51 -3.52
CA LEU A 493 19.80 -25.41 -2.59
C LEU A 493 18.36 -25.46 -2.06
N LYS A 494 17.52 -26.37 -2.56
CA LYS A 494 16.07 -26.44 -2.31
C LYS A 494 15.34 -25.12 -2.63
N LEU A 495 15.81 -24.37 -3.63
CA LEU A 495 15.24 -23.08 -4.08
C LEU A 495 14.47 -23.22 -5.39
N ASP A 496 13.51 -22.33 -5.61
CA ASP A 496 12.79 -22.29 -6.89
C ASP A 496 13.64 -21.64 -7.98
N LEU A 497 13.52 -22.17 -9.20
CA LEU A 497 14.17 -21.68 -10.40
C LEU A 497 13.15 -20.98 -11.30
N PHE A 498 13.35 -19.71 -11.59
CA PHE A 498 12.48 -18.93 -12.48
C PHE A 498 13.23 -18.53 -13.75
N ARG A 499 12.69 -18.96 -14.90
CA ARG A 499 13.11 -18.52 -16.23
C ARG A 499 12.49 -17.17 -16.54
N ILE A 500 13.34 -16.21 -16.89
CA ILE A 500 12.94 -14.87 -17.28
C ILE A 500 13.14 -14.73 -18.78
N ASP A 501 12.04 -14.50 -19.49
CA ASP A 501 12.06 -14.16 -20.90
C ASP A 501 12.26 -12.66 -21.06
N LEU A 502 13.52 -12.26 -21.31
CA LEU A 502 13.91 -10.88 -21.47
C LEU A 502 13.19 -10.20 -22.65
N SER A 503 12.87 -10.94 -23.72
CA SER A 503 12.14 -10.43 -24.88
C SER A 503 10.69 -10.09 -24.53
N ALA A 504 10.05 -10.89 -23.66
CA ALA A 504 8.70 -10.63 -23.16
C ALA A 504 8.63 -9.44 -22.20
N VAL A 505 9.71 -9.19 -21.44
CA VAL A 505 9.76 -8.09 -20.47
C VAL A 505 9.97 -6.72 -21.15
N VAL A 506 10.75 -6.68 -22.23
CA VAL A 506 11.10 -5.43 -22.96
C VAL A 506 10.03 -5.01 -23.99
N SER A 507 9.24 -5.94 -24.52
CA SER A 507 8.44 -5.71 -25.73
C SER A 507 7.05 -5.09 -25.56
N LYS A 508 6.52 -4.88 -24.34
CA LYS A 508 5.11 -4.47 -24.21
C LYS A 508 4.85 -2.95 -24.23
N TYR A 509 5.55 -2.10 -23.49
CA TYR A 509 5.40 -0.64 -23.60
C TYR A 509 6.64 0.08 -23.03
N ILE A 510 7.24 1.00 -23.81
CA ILE A 510 8.36 1.85 -23.37
C ILE A 510 7.90 2.63 -22.13
N GLY A 511 8.49 2.33 -20.96
CA GLY A 511 8.12 2.90 -19.65
C GLY A 511 7.47 1.92 -18.65
N GLU A 512 6.77 0.88 -19.12
CA GLU A 512 6.25 -0.20 -18.24
C GLU A 512 7.32 -1.27 -17.93
N THR A 513 8.33 -1.40 -18.79
CA THR A 513 9.44 -2.36 -18.67
C THR A 513 10.19 -2.22 -17.34
N GLU A 514 10.53 -0.98 -16.93
CA GLU A 514 11.24 -0.75 -15.66
C GLU A 514 10.38 -1.14 -14.45
N LYS A 515 9.08 -0.79 -14.47
CA LYS A 515 8.14 -1.15 -13.41
C LYS A 515 7.97 -2.67 -13.29
N ASN A 516 7.95 -3.39 -14.41
CA ASN A 516 7.85 -4.84 -14.43
C ASN A 516 9.15 -5.51 -13.97
N LEU A 517 10.31 -5.03 -14.41
CA LEU A 517 11.62 -5.48 -13.92
C LEU A 517 11.75 -5.23 -12.41
N ARG A 518 11.33 -4.06 -11.94
CA ARG A 518 11.33 -3.71 -10.51
C ARG A 518 10.55 -4.74 -9.70
N LYS A 519 9.27 -4.92 -10.04
CA LYS A 519 8.38 -5.92 -9.42
C LYS A 519 8.98 -7.33 -9.42
N LEU A 520 9.59 -7.74 -10.54
CA LEU A 520 10.23 -9.05 -10.66
C LEU A 520 11.37 -9.20 -9.67
N PHE A 521 12.28 -8.23 -9.59
CA PHE A 521 13.41 -8.30 -8.66
C PHE A 521 12.97 -8.13 -7.20
N ASP A 522 11.94 -7.34 -6.90
CA ASP A 522 11.41 -7.20 -5.53
C ASP A 522 10.78 -8.52 -5.06
N ALA A 523 9.97 -9.17 -5.91
CA ALA A 523 9.41 -10.49 -5.63
C ALA A 523 10.50 -11.58 -5.54
N ALA A 524 11.57 -11.45 -6.33
CA ALA A 524 12.73 -12.34 -6.28
C ALA A 524 13.53 -12.15 -4.98
N GLU A 525 13.61 -10.92 -4.45
CA GLU A 525 14.32 -10.58 -3.22
C GLU A 525 13.57 -11.13 -2.01
N ASP A 526 12.24 -11.05 -2.04
CA ASP A 526 11.37 -11.65 -1.02
C ASP A 526 11.49 -13.18 -0.96
N SER A 527 11.59 -13.83 -2.13
CA SER A 527 11.67 -15.28 -2.26
C SER A 527 13.09 -15.86 -2.18
N GLY A 528 14.12 -15.04 -2.40
CA GLY A 528 15.50 -15.47 -2.57
C GLY A 528 15.68 -16.55 -3.65
N ALA A 529 14.82 -16.55 -4.67
CA ALA A 529 14.80 -17.54 -5.74
C ALA A 529 16.04 -17.49 -6.66
N ILE A 530 16.18 -18.47 -7.55
CA ILE A 530 17.21 -18.43 -8.59
C ILE A 530 16.59 -17.86 -9.85
N LEU A 531 17.19 -16.77 -10.36
CA LEU A 531 16.76 -16.11 -11.57
C LEU A 531 17.60 -16.60 -12.74
N PHE A 532 16.97 -17.22 -13.75
CA PHE A 532 17.61 -17.72 -14.95
C PHE A 532 17.21 -16.87 -16.16
N PHE A 533 18.13 -16.04 -16.61
CA PHE A 533 18.00 -15.20 -17.80
C PHE A 533 18.55 -15.96 -19.00
N ASP A 534 17.66 -16.40 -19.88
CA ASP A 534 18.07 -17.07 -21.12
C ASP A 534 18.34 -16.03 -22.23
N GLU A 535 19.14 -16.41 -23.23
CA GLU A 535 19.46 -15.57 -24.39
C GLU A 535 20.05 -14.18 -24.04
N ALA A 536 20.96 -14.13 -23.05
CA ALA A 536 21.54 -12.88 -22.56
C ALA A 536 22.27 -12.05 -23.65
N ASP A 537 22.73 -12.68 -24.72
CA ASP A 537 23.35 -12.00 -25.87
C ASP A 537 22.40 -11.10 -26.65
N ALA A 538 21.08 -11.33 -26.59
CA ALA A 538 20.09 -10.47 -27.23
C ALA A 538 20.05 -9.06 -26.62
N LEU A 539 20.30 -8.93 -25.31
CA LEU A 539 20.31 -7.64 -24.61
C LEU A 539 21.71 -7.09 -24.34
N PHE A 540 22.67 -7.95 -24.01
CA PHE A 540 24.00 -7.53 -23.55
C PHE A 540 25.09 -7.65 -24.64
N GLY A 541 24.68 -7.75 -25.90
CA GLY A 541 25.56 -7.77 -27.06
C GLY A 541 26.45 -6.53 -27.19
N LYS A 542 27.56 -6.65 -27.92
CA LYS A 542 28.44 -5.54 -28.28
C LYS A 542 27.62 -4.49 -29.01
N ARG A 543 27.53 -3.30 -28.40
CA ARG A 543 26.79 -2.13 -28.87
C ARG A 543 26.95 -1.96 -30.39
N SER A 544 25.85 -2.00 -31.13
CA SER A 544 25.80 -1.39 -32.46
C SER A 544 25.82 0.13 -32.29
N GLU A 545 26.52 0.84 -33.17
CA GLU A 545 26.50 2.30 -33.20
C GLU A 545 25.04 2.80 -33.27
N VAL A 546 24.68 3.65 -32.31
CA VAL A 546 23.34 4.23 -32.15
C VAL A 546 22.94 4.93 -33.44
N LYS A 547 21.91 4.43 -34.12
CA LYS A 547 21.34 5.10 -35.31
C LYS A 547 19.98 5.75 -35.02
N ASP A 548 19.28 5.33 -33.97
CA ASP A 548 17.92 5.81 -33.71
C ASP A 548 17.63 6.21 -32.25
N SER A 549 16.56 7.00 -32.08
CA SER A 549 16.07 7.43 -30.76
C SER A 549 15.58 6.26 -29.89
N HIS A 550 15.08 5.19 -30.50
CA HIS A 550 14.64 3.96 -29.83
C HIS A 550 15.82 3.20 -29.18
N ASP A 551 17.00 3.21 -29.80
CA ASP A 551 18.23 2.57 -29.27
C ASP A 551 18.68 3.22 -27.95
N ARG A 552 18.40 4.51 -27.73
CA ARG A 552 18.73 5.19 -26.46
C ARG A 552 17.90 4.69 -25.30
N TYR A 553 16.61 4.39 -25.51
CA TYR A 553 15.72 3.88 -24.45
C TYR A 553 16.10 2.44 -24.05
N ALA A 554 16.42 1.58 -25.03
CA ALA A 554 16.93 0.23 -24.76
C ALA A 554 18.22 0.25 -23.90
N ASN A 555 19.12 1.21 -24.15
CA ASN A 555 20.35 1.36 -23.36
C ASN A 555 20.11 1.76 -21.89
N ILE A 556 19.07 2.55 -21.59
CA ILE A 556 18.73 2.94 -20.22
C ILE A 556 18.16 1.72 -19.45
N GLU A 557 17.28 0.95 -20.10
CA GLU A 557 16.67 -0.25 -19.52
C GLU A 557 17.70 -1.34 -19.20
N ILE A 558 18.69 -1.55 -20.08
CA ILE A 558 19.79 -2.50 -19.87
C ILE A 558 20.64 -2.09 -18.65
N ASN A 559 20.97 -0.81 -18.49
CA ASN A 559 21.74 -0.33 -17.33
C ASN A 559 20.97 -0.52 -16.01
N TYR A 560 19.65 -0.28 -16.02
CA TYR A 560 18.79 -0.56 -14.87
C TYR A 560 18.78 -2.05 -14.52
N LEU A 561 18.61 -2.93 -15.52
CA LEU A 561 18.66 -4.38 -15.33
C LEU A 561 19.99 -4.82 -14.70
N LEU A 562 21.13 -4.32 -15.20
CA LEU A 562 22.44 -4.59 -14.62
C LEU A 562 22.55 -4.16 -13.16
N GLN A 563 22.11 -2.94 -12.85
CA GLN A 563 22.14 -2.42 -11.49
C GLN A 563 21.27 -3.28 -10.55
N ARG A 564 20.09 -3.70 -11.00
CA ARG A 564 19.20 -4.57 -10.22
C ARG A 564 19.79 -5.96 -10.02
N MET A 565 20.42 -6.54 -11.05
CA MET A 565 21.12 -7.82 -10.93
C MET A 565 22.31 -7.77 -9.96
N GLU A 566 23.04 -6.65 -9.91
CA GLU A 566 24.14 -6.44 -8.95
C GLU A 566 23.64 -6.24 -7.51
N ALA A 567 22.44 -5.64 -7.36
CA ALA A 567 21.81 -5.39 -6.07
C ALA A 567 21.09 -6.63 -5.51
N TYR A 568 20.58 -7.50 -6.39
CA TYR A 568 19.83 -8.70 -6.04
C TYR A 568 20.65 -9.62 -5.13
N ARG A 569 20.15 -9.97 -3.93
CA ARG A 569 20.93 -10.74 -2.94
C ARG A 569 20.90 -12.25 -3.19
N GLY A 570 20.10 -12.71 -4.16
CA GLY A 570 20.04 -14.10 -4.59
C GLY A 570 21.05 -14.48 -5.67
N LEU A 571 20.76 -15.58 -6.38
CA LEU A 571 21.57 -16.08 -7.49
C LEU A 571 20.92 -15.71 -8.83
N ALA A 572 21.63 -14.91 -9.63
CA ALA A 572 21.25 -14.59 -11.00
C ALA A 572 22.16 -15.31 -11.99
N ILE A 573 21.58 -16.19 -12.80
CA ILE A 573 22.27 -16.97 -13.83
C ILE A 573 21.88 -16.40 -15.19
N LEU A 574 22.87 -16.01 -15.99
CA LEU A 574 22.68 -15.64 -17.38
C LEU A 574 23.17 -16.77 -18.29
N ALA A 575 22.36 -17.19 -19.25
CA ALA A 575 22.75 -18.14 -20.26
C ALA A 575 22.93 -17.46 -21.63
N THR A 576 23.99 -17.83 -22.35
CA THR A 576 24.22 -17.37 -23.72
C THR A 576 24.81 -18.47 -24.59
N ASN A 577 24.49 -18.43 -25.88
CA ASN A 577 25.13 -19.26 -26.89
C ASN A 577 26.40 -18.60 -27.48
N MET A 578 26.50 -17.27 -27.38
CA MET A 578 27.54 -16.48 -28.04
C MET A 578 28.32 -15.61 -27.05
N LYS A 579 29.18 -16.22 -26.22
CA LYS A 579 30.05 -15.49 -25.26
C LYS A 579 30.80 -14.31 -25.88
N ASN A 580 31.29 -14.48 -27.11
CA ASN A 580 32.06 -13.46 -27.83
C ASN A 580 31.23 -12.28 -28.31
N ALA A 581 29.90 -12.41 -28.35
CA ALA A 581 28.98 -11.34 -28.71
C ALA A 581 28.75 -10.37 -27.54
N LEU A 582 29.00 -10.78 -26.30
CA LEU A 582 28.76 -9.95 -25.11
C LEU A 582 29.76 -8.80 -24.97
N ASP A 583 29.31 -7.69 -24.36
CA ASP A 583 30.18 -6.57 -23.97
C ASP A 583 31.18 -7.00 -22.88
N LYS A 584 32.47 -6.68 -23.09
CA LYS A 584 33.53 -6.95 -22.11
C LYS A 584 33.31 -6.22 -20.79
N ALA A 585 32.70 -5.03 -20.81
CA ALA A 585 32.38 -4.29 -19.59
C ALA A 585 31.34 -5.02 -18.73
N PHE A 586 30.37 -5.66 -19.37
CA PHE A 586 29.36 -6.48 -18.70
C PHE A 586 29.98 -7.74 -18.10
N VAL A 587 30.75 -8.49 -18.89
CA VAL A 587 31.38 -9.75 -18.44
C VAL A 587 32.27 -9.54 -17.21
N ARG A 588 32.95 -8.39 -17.09
CA ARG A 588 33.80 -8.06 -15.92
C ARG A 588 33.03 -7.88 -14.60
N ARG A 589 31.72 -7.62 -14.66
CA ARG A 589 30.87 -7.44 -13.47
C ARG A 589 30.31 -8.77 -12.95
N LEU A 590 30.41 -9.83 -13.74
CA LEU A 590 29.92 -11.15 -13.37
C LEU A 590 30.92 -11.85 -12.46
N ARG A 591 30.43 -12.43 -11.37
CA ARG A 591 31.27 -13.09 -10.37
C ARG A 591 31.85 -14.40 -10.88
N PHE A 592 31.05 -15.15 -11.63
CA PHE A 592 31.43 -16.43 -12.20
C PHE A 592 31.18 -16.48 -13.70
N ILE A 593 32.05 -17.19 -14.41
CA ILE A 593 31.88 -17.51 -15.82
C ILE A 593 32.15 -19.01 -15.94
N VAL A 594 31.13 -19.75 -16.35
CA VAL A 594 31.19 -21.19 -16.57
C VAL A 594 31.00 -21.45 -18.06
N ASP A 595 32.06 -21.95 -18.69
CA ASP A 595 32.03 -22.38 -20.08
C ASP A 595 31.52 -23.82 -20.16
N PHE A 596 30.52 -24.07 -21.00
CA PHE A 596 29.92 -25.37 -21.28
C PHE A 596 30.44 -25.85 -22.63
N PRO A 597 31.58 -26.57 -22.66
CA PRO A 597 32.20 -27.01 -23.90
C PRO A 597 31.31 -28.03 -24.62
N PHE A 598 31.56 -28.20 -25.92
CA PHE A 598 30.97 -29.30 -26.65
C PHE A 598 31.44 -30.63 -26.03
N PRO A 599 30.53 -31.59 -25.74
CA PRO A 599 30.91 -32.81 -25.01
C PRO A 599 31.84 -33.68 -25.84
N GLY A 600 32.91 -34.19 -25.24
CA GLY A 600 33.82 -35.16 -25.84
C GLY A 600 33.21 -36.56 -25.93
N THR A 601 33.96 -37.51 -26.48
CA THR A 601 33.46 -38.90 -26.68
C THR A 601 33.14 -39.59 -25.35
N GLU A 602 33.95 -39.36 -24.31
CA GLU A 602 33.71 -39.93 -22.98
C GLU A 602 32.45 -39.36 -22.34
N GLU A 603 32.27 -38.03 -22.40
CA GLU A 603 31.07 -37.35 -21.89
C GLU A 603 29.82 -37.81 -22.66
N ARG A 604 29.86 -37.88 -23.99
CA ARG A 604 28.72 -38.38 -24.79
C ARG A 604 28.38 -39.82 -24.47
N THR A 605 29.37 -40.68 -24.23
CA THR A 605 29.13 -42.06 -23.78
C THR A 605 28.39 -42.07 -22.43
N ALA A 606 28.80 -41.22 -21.49
CA ALA A 606 28.13 -41.09 -20.20
C ALA A 606 26.71 -40.53 -20.33
N ILE A 607 26.49 -39.54 -21.20
CA ILE A 607 25.15 -38.98 -21.48
C ILE A 607 24.25 -40.07 -22.05
N TRP A 608 24.70 -40.83 -23.05
CA TRP A 608 23.90 -41.92 -23.64
C TRP A 608 23.52 -43.02 -22.65
N LYS A 609 24.36 -43.31 -21.66
CA LYS A 609 24.05 -44.28 -20.60
C LYS A 609 22.99 -43.76 -19.62
N LYS A 610 22.83 -42.44 -19.48
CA LYS A 610 21.95 -41.79 -18.51
C LYS A 610 20.67 -41.20 -19.13
N VAL A 611 20.61 -41.08 -20.45
CA VAL A 611 19.50 -40.41 -21.15
C VAL A 611 18.15 -41.13 -21.01
N PHE A 612 18.17 -42.44 -20.78
CA PHE A 612 16.96 -43.24 -20.69
C PHE A 612 16.49 -43.40 -19.23
N PRO A 613 15.21 -43.13 -18.92
CA PRO A 613 14.62 -43.46 -17.63
C PRO A 613 14.76 -44.96 -17.29
N ALA A 614 14.81 -45.30 -16.00
CA ALA A 614 15.01 -46.67 -15.52
C ALA A 614 13.96 -47.69 -16.03
N HIS A 615 12.73 -47.24 -16.30
CA HIS A 615 11.64 -48.08 -16.80
C HIS A 615 11.62 -48.23 -18.33
N THR A 616 12.58 -47.62 -19.03
CA THR A 616 12.61 -47.66 -20.50
C THR A 616 13.03 -49.06 -20.96
N PRO A 617 12.24 -49.72 -21.83
CA PRO A 617 12.60 -51.01 -22.38
C PRO A 617 13.74 -50.84 -23.40
N ILE A 618 14.96 -51.19 -23.00
CA ILE A 618 16.18 -51.03 -23.82
C ILE A 618 16.71 -52.41 -24.20
N ALA A 619 17.07 -52.60 -25.48
CA ALA A 619 17.73 -53.81 -25.92
C ALA A 619 19.14 -53.95 -25.30
N PRO A 620 19.56 -55.14 -24.83
CA PRO A 620 20.89 -55.35 -24.24
C PRO A 620 22.06 -55.03 -25.19
N SER A 621 21.80 -54.99 -26.50
CA SER A 621 22.78 -54.82 -27.56
C SER A 621 23.07 -53.37 -27.94
N LEU A 622 22.83 -52.40 -27.04
CA LEU A 622 23.15 -50.98 -27.33
C LEU A 622 24.66 -50.73 -27.29
N ASP A 623 25.20 -50.25 -28.40
CA ASP A 623 26.59 -49.84 -28.54
C ASP A 623 26.75 -48.33 -28.25
N TYR A 624 26.96 -48.00 -26.98
CA TYR A 624 27.17 -46.62 -26.54
C TYR A 624 28.42 -45.96 -27.13
N PRO A 625 29.60 -46.61 -27.20
CA PRO A 625 30.77 -46.04 -27.89
C PRO A 625 30.47 -45.62 -29.32
N ARG A 626 29.71 -46.43 -30.08
CA ARG A 626 29.32 -46.09 -31.45
C ARG A 626 28.36 -44.89 -31.50
N LEU A 627 27.38 -44.82 -30.60
CA LEU A 627 26.50 -43.65 -30.50
C LEU A 627 27.25 -42.39 -30.06
N ALA A 628 28.28 -42.54 -29.22
CA ALA A 628 29.14 -41.45 -28.79
C ALA A 628 30.10 -40.95 -29.88
N ALA A 629 30.37 -41.74 -30.93
CA ALA A 629 31.12 -41.26 -32.09
C ALA A 629 30.34 -40.19 -32.88
N LEU A 630 29.01 -40.13 -32.73
CA LEU A 630 28.19 -39.07 -33.30
C LEU A 630 28.42 -37.76 -32.55
N ASN A 631 28.90 -36.73 -33.25
CA ASN A 631 29.17 -35.40 -32.68
C ASN A 631 27.85 -34.63 -32.43
N LEU A 632 27.14 -35.01 -31.37
CA LEU A 632 25.89 -34.42 -30.91
C LEU A 632 26.05 -33.78 -29.52
N THR A 633 25.28 -32.72 -29.25
CA THR A 633 25.17 -32.14 -27.91
C THR A 633 24.29 -33.01 -27.01
N GLY A 634 24.30 -32.79 -25.70
CA GLY A 634 23.43 -33.50 -24.76
C GLY A 634 21.94 -33.33 -25.08
N GLY A 635 21.52 -32.13 -25.45
CA GLY A 635 20.14 -31.86 -25.88
C GLY A 635 19.77 -32.62 -27.15
N ASN A 636 20.67 -32.72 -28.13
CA ASN A 636 20.41 -33.53 -29.33
C ASN A 636 20.36 -35.03 -28.99
N ILE A 637 21.24 -35.52 -28.12
CA ILE A 637 21.20 -36.91 -27.65
C ILE A 637 19.85 -37.22 -26.99
N HIS A 638 19.34 -36.32 -26.16
CA HIS A 638 18.02 -36.45 -25.54
C HIS A 638 16.89 -36.50 -26.59
N ASN A 639 16.90 -35.59 -27.57
CA ASN A 639 15.92 -35.62 -28.67
C ASN A 639 15.95 -36.93 -29.45
N VAL A 640 17.14 -37.45 -29.74
CA VAL A 640 17.31 -38.72 -30.45
C VAL A 640 16.78 -39.89 -29.62
N ALA A 641 17.13 -39.95 -28.33
CA ALA A 641 16.66 -40.98 -27.41
C ALA A 641 15.12 -40.97 -27.29
N LEU A 642 14.52 -39.79 -27.14
CA LEU A 642 13.08 -39.62 -27.04
C LEU A 642 12.35 -40.01 -28.33
N ASN A 643 12.87 -39.57 -29.49
CA ASN A 643 12.32 -39.96 -30.79
C ASN A 643 12.42 -41.49 -31.01
N ALA A 644 13.54 -42.10 -30.64
CA ALA A 644 13.70 -43.55 -30.72
C ALA A 644 12.73 -44.30 -29.80
N ALA A 645 12.44 -43.76 -28.61
CA ALA A 645 11.44 -44.31 -27.69
C ALA A 645 10.03 -44.25 -28.29
N PHE A 646 9.65 -43.14 -28.94
CA PHE A 646 8.36 -43.05 -29.64
C PHE A 646 8.26 -44.00 -30.82
N LEU A 647 9.34 -44.21 -31.57
CA LEU A 647 9.37 -45.22 -32.64
C LEU A 647 9.24 -46.65 -32.08
N ALA A 648 9.94 -46.94 -30.98
CA ALA A 648 9.85 -48.24 -30.31
C ALA A 648 8.44 -48.54 -29.80
N ALA A 649 7.74 -47.53 -29.27
CA ALA A 649 6.38 -47.66 -28.77
C ALA A 649 5.34 -48.04 -29.86
N GLN A 650 5.65 -47.83 -31.13
CA GLN A 650 4.79 -48.25 -32.25
C GLN A 650 5.01 -49.73 -32.65
N LEU A 651 6.09 -50.35 -32.19
CA LEU A 651 6.41 -51.74 -32.48
C LEU A 651 5.78 -52.68 -31.45
N ARG A 652 5.49 -53.92 -31.86
CA ARG A 652 4.89 -54.93 -30.97
C ARG A 652 5.78 -55.28 -29.77
N ASP A 653 7.09 -55.26 -29.93
CA ASP A 653 8.06 -55.60 -28.88
C ASP A 653 8.38 -54.42 -27.96
N GLY A 654 8.01 -53.19 -28.33
CA GLY A 654 8.13 -51.98 -27.50
C GLY A 654 9.57 -51.56 -27.11
N GLN A 655 10.60 -52.29 -27.53
CA GLN A 655 11.99 -52.08 -27.10
C GLN A 655 12.77 -51.11 -27.98
N ILE A 656 13.61 -50.27 -27.36
CA ILE A 656 14.56 -49.40 -28.05
C ILE A 656 15.76 -50.22 -28.52
N THR A 657 15.93 -50.31 -29.83
CA THR A 657 17.01 -51.05 -30.50
C THR A 657 18.00 -50.11 -31.20
N MET A 658 19.21 -50.60 -31.51
CA MET A 658 20.23 -49.82 -32.23
C MET A 658 19.76 -49.27 -33.59
N PRO A 659 19.04 -50.03 -34.44
CA PRO A 659 18.50 -49.48 -35.69
C PRO A 659 17.57 -48.28 -35.49
N LEU A 660 16.73 -48.30 -34.45
CA LEU A 660 15.82 -47.19 -34.13
C LEU A 660 16.60 -45.95 -33.70
N LEU A 661 17.62 -46.11 -32.86
CA LEU A 661 18.49 -45.02 -32.44
C LEU A 661 19.29 -44.41 -33.59
N LEU A 662 19.85 -45.23 -34.47
CA LEU A 662 20.58 -44.73 -35.65
C LEU A 662 19.64 -44.02 -36.64
N ASN A 663 18.41 -44.50 -36.81
CA ASN A 663 17.41 -43.83 -37.64
C ASN A 663 16.96 -42.47 -37.04
N ALA A 664 16.72 -42.44 -35.73
CA ALA A 664 16.41 -41.20 -35.01
C ALA A 664 17.59 -40.21 -35.06
N ALA A 665 18.83 -40.70 -34.89
CA ALA A 665 20.03 -39.89 -35.02
C ALA A 665 20.18 -39.31 -36.42
N ARG A 666 19.97 -40.12 -37.47
CA ARG A 666 19.99 -39.66 -38.87
C ARG A 666 18.99 -38.53 -39.10
N SER A 667 17.79 -38.64 -38.53
CA SER A 667 16.75 -37.60 -38.63
C SER A 667 17.17 -36.30 -37.91
N GLU A 668 17.79 -36.40 -36.74
CA GLU A 668 18.33 -35.23 -36.01
C GLU A 668 19.50 -34.58 -36.78
N PHE A 669 20.40 -35.35 -37.38
CA PHE A 669 21.49 -34.82 -38.22
C PHE A 669 20.96 -34.06 -39.44
N LYS A 670 19.90 -34.57 -40.09
CA LYS A 670 19.22 -33.87 -41.19
C LYS A 670 18.59 -32.56 -40.71
N LYS A 671 17.93 -32.57 -39.54
CA LYS A 671 17.33 -31.37 -38.92
C LYS A 671 18.39 -30.31 -38.59
N LEU A 672 19.58 -30.72 -38.18
CA LEU A 672 20.70 -29.83 -37.87
C LEU A 672 21.48 -29.37 -39.11
N GLU A 673 21.09 -29.81 -40.32
CA GLU A 673 21.78 -29.55 -41.59
C GLU A 673 23.28 -29.92 -41.56
N ARG A 674 23.64 -30.91 -40.75
CA ARG A 674 25.04 -31.34 -40.59
C ARG A 674 25.42 -32.38 -41.64
N PRO A 675 26.60 -32.29 -42.27
CA PRO A 675 27.09 -33.32 -43.18
C PRO A 675 27.34 -34.60 -42.39
N ALA A 676 26.71 -35.69 -42.81
CA ALA A 676 26.85 -36.99 -42.16
C ALA A 676 27.09 -38.08 -43.20
N LYS A 677 28.00 -39.02 -42.91
CA LYS A 677 28.25 -40.14 -43.80
C LYS A 677 27.17 -41.19 -43.59
N GLU A 678 26.49 -41.62 -44.66
CA GLU A 678 25.44 -42.64 -44.56
C GLU A 678 25.95 -43.99 -44.00
N SER A 679 27.26 -44.24 -44.04
CA SER A 679 27.90 -45.38 -43.36
C SER A 679 27.70 -45.39 -41.85
N ASP A 680 27.61 -44.20 -41.22
CA ASP A 680 27.64 -44.05 -39.77
C ASP A 680 26.30 -44.48 -39.14
N PHE A 681 25.22 -44.49 -39.94
CA PHE A 681 23.85 -44.85 -39.53
C PHE A 681 23.41 -46.25 -39.95
N ARG A 682 24.27 -47.04 -40.61
CA ARG A 682 23.95 -48.43 -40.99
C ARG A 682 24.19 -49.37 -39.83
N TRP A 683 23.14 -50.03 -39.33
CA TRP A 683 23.33 -51.17 -38.44
C TRP A 683 23.84 -52.36 -39.25
N LEU A 684 25.04 -52.85 -38.93
CA LEU A 684 25.59 -54.08 -39.48
C LEU A 684 25.18 -55.17 -38.50
N ASP A 685 24.18 -55.97 -38.83
CA ASP A 685 23.85 -57.14 -38.03
C ASP A 685 25.08 -58.06 -37.99
N GLN A 686 25.64 -58.29 -36.81
CA GLN A 686 26.45 -59.50 -36.59
C GLN A 686 25.48 -60.68 -36.51
N ALA A 687 25.02 -61.13 -37.67
CA ALA A 687 24.35 -62.41 -37.88
C ALA A 687 24.41 -62.81 -39.36
N GLU A 688 25.62 -62.95 -39.91
CA GLU A 688 25.90 -64.06 -40.82
C GLU A 688 26.91 -64.96 -40.12
N GLY A 689 26.39 -65.81 -39.23
CA GLY A 689 27.11 -67.00 -38.81
C GLY A 689 27.00 -68.04 -39.92
N THR A 690 28.14 -68.56 -40.36
CA THR A 690 28.25 -69.96 -40.78
C THR A 690 28.74 -70.78 -39.61
#